data_AF-A0A954RIG7-F1
#
_entry.id   AF-A0A954RIG7-F1
#
_cell.length_a   1.000
_cell.length_b   1.000
_cell.length_c   1.000
_cell.angle_alpha   90.00
_cell.angle_beta   90.00
_cell.angle_gamma   90.00
#
_symmetry.space_group_name_H-M   'P 1'
#
loop_
_entity.id
_entity.type
_entity.pdbx_description
1 polymer ?
#
loop_
_entity_poly.entity_id
_entity_poly.type
_entity_poly.pdbx_seq_one_letter_code
_entity_poly.pdbx_strand_id
1 'polypeptide(L)'
;AGDLGGARQSFCEGGAQGIEMSAHLDWGQQIAKQLAASDMSVRVSALRQWEQWTQQHPGPRVWHRDDSIVKSCPRVEPIVVAGQDEGNTLFRAAPDAPLILEVQGPAQLQFDVYLLHPAHEDEAIDDWFSIEALGRRWVLPLHGSRHSQTLTMPGDPAWMPGSKRTCTISVGPGRHKLSLAGEGHSVLVSTSVEQTPLRIPVLPPLVPENVDRVLNGCWQDGTGPALARRGDKEVAYWWIAADAADLKAQRRCEPLVINSDARPSESPPLVEQLHANWRRGMLSREGAMQLLSTPFPTENALTADELAEVMAMAGTPPTPKPAPHPAQSSDRAESLRLAVLLQHWQVDELLRSEVPRDETVRRQLATNLCYFVDRQVPQVRECLVKLVGLQSTDDPDQVIDQLVEHVSRRGEWLLFREVSDSAGTHAAATSKPRPNNASSLTRYALSQVSIGTAQVPDYILSNYRQVTLRLDGAESVPLVLGLLKPQVLSQASPTLDVEIQLDQESPQTVKLDVADQMVQLPLVVPAGSHQVQVRLLNPFAGRYVFLYINEQQADGLLVAWDKQVDVDESERTYHVAKRDRPVKFFADGPTWLRVEQFDGGNLHRRDLVVQSGRQEMTLSVATGDDHTLYRISEFKFGSGDVTPPLYRAGIASPPQRFRWLTGTSTRGTCLPPLARQVEPQTQLVSWGPLELSSLRPADEPAHLIGNVDAIPLGQQEDGTWGIGVGAFQRRAVEEGLLGGSAERFQQTMISYEQFDPWRDRYRRVQGYLRLRDASSPSFGVVYDGWRSLASLFDGDSTQNDTPETLIEHWTEKWHVHNSFFGYAQTPVDPLPGYDASAEGAFGGRLALSRRIQFARRWYHLPQLAYSARWLSIDETSYLPGRVDQDIFTPFKSTHRTSLQLSDTFAFEPSAARRFWFRPSLYSNEDLNPFAPDHASLQTGVSALWRQMEIDVSYRYARFFSDGDRLVASDQHLLSLDTTLDRWQHAGSRYSLDINVRHILDRGDTSAYVTITHFLSAGRGYRDRAPSETRFKRERERRVFPLWAEREPR
;
A
#
# COMPACT_ATOMS: atom_id res chain seq x y z
N ALA A 1 15.94 7.33 -25.72
CA ALA A 1 16.15 6.14 -24.88
C ALA A 1 15.32 6.29 -23.61
N GLY A 2 15.05 5.20 -22.89
CA GLY A 2 14.57 5.30 -21.50
C GLY A 2 15.68 5.80 -20.56
N ASP A 3 15.32 6.24 -19.35
CA ASP A 3 16.31 6.64 -18.36
C ASP A 3 17.00 5.40 -17.75
N LEU A 4 18.16 5.06 -18.30
CA LEU A 4 19.02 4.00 -17.79
C LEU A 4 19.84 4.44 -16.58
N GLY A 5 19.89 5.75 -16.26
CA GLY A 5 20.51 6.30 -15.06
C GLY A 5 19.62 6.06 -13.84
N GLY A 6 18.37 6.53 -13.90
CA GLY A 6 17.33 6.22 -12.91
C GLY A 6 17.06 4.73 -12.79
N ALA A 7 17.03 3.96 -13.90
CA ALA A 7 16.92 2.51 -13.81
C ALA A 7 18.09 1.86 -13.04
N ARG A 8 19.34 2.29 -13.30
CA ARG A 8 20.51 1.83 -12.52
C ARG A 8 20.37 2.22 -11.04
N GLN A 9 19.91 3.44 -10.75
CA GLN A 9 19.72 3.91 -9.38
C GLN A 9 18.63 3.10 -8.66
N SER A 10 17.44 2.95 -9.23
CA SER A 10 16.35 2.16 -8.63
C SER A 10 16.69 0.68 -8.50
N PHE A 11 17.53 0.13 -9.38
CA PHE A 11 18.11 -1.20 -9.17
C PHE A 11 19.09 -1.18 -7.98
N CYS A 12 20.06 -0.26 -7.91
CA CYS A 12 20.95 -0.15 -6.73
C CYS A 12 20.20 0.08 -5.39
N GLU A 13 19.04 0.75 -5.41
CA GLU A 13 18.17 0.96 -4.26
C GLU A 13 17.40 -0.31 -3.85
N GLY A 14 17.23 -1.28 -4.75
CA GLY A 14 16.56 -2.57 -4.54
C GLY A 14 17.37 -3.65 -3.80
N GLY A 15 18.36 -3.27 -2.99
CA GLY A 15 19.17 -4.20 -2.20
C GLY A 15 20.02 -5.16 -3.04
N ALA A 16 20.29 -6.38 -2.54
CA ALA A 16 21.22 -7.32 -3.18
C ALA A 16 20.80 -7.77 -4.59
N GLN A 17 19.54 -8.20 -4.77
CA GLN A 17 18.98 -8.53 -6.08
C GLN A 17 18.93 -7.30 -7.01
N GLY A 18 18.76 -6.12 -6.43
CA GLY A 18 18.87 -4.85 -7.13
C GLY A 18 20.29 -4.54 -7.61
N ILE A 19 21.33 -4.81 -6.82
CA ILE A 19 22.73 -4.70 -7.25
C ILE A 19 23.04 -5.69 -8.38
N GLU A 20 22.50 -6.90 -8.32
CA GLU A 20 22.58 -7.87 -9.43
C GLU A 20 21.90 -7.33 -10.70
N MET A 21 20.68 -6.77 -10.59
CA MET A 21 20.00 -6.12 -11.72
C MET A 21 20.76 -4.90 -12.26
N SER A 22 21.42 -4.12 -11.40
CA SER A 22 22.28 -3.00 -11.82
C SER A 22 23.52 -3.49 -12.58
N ALA A 23 24.21 -4.52 -12.08
CA ALA A 23 25.35 -5.13 -12.78
C ALA A 23 24.92 -5.76 -14.12
N HIS A 24 23.72 -6.35 -14.15
CA HIS A 24 23.15 -6.93 -15.37
C HIS A 24 22.76 -5.86 -16.39
N LEU A 25 22.16 -4.74 -15.97
CA LEU A 25 21.93 -3.56 -16.80
C LEU A 25 23.24 -3.05 -17.42
N ASP A 26 24.32 -2.97 -16.62
CA ASP A 26 25.60 -2.44 -17.07
C ASP A 26 26.32 -3.35 -18.06
N TRP A 27 26.24 -4.66 -17.87
CA TRP A 27 26.68 -5.65 -18.85
C TRP A 27 25.85 -5.54 -20.15
N GLY A 28 24.53 -5.37 -20.03
CA GLY A 28 23.64 -5.15 -21.17
C GLY A 28 23.96 -3.88 -21.96
N GLN A 29 24.34 -2.78 -21.29
CA GLN A 29 24.81 -1.55 -21.93
C GLN A 29 26.13 -1.76 -22.69
N GLN A 30 27.03 -2.59 -22.17
CA GLN A 30 28.29 -2.92 -22.84
C GLN A 30 28.05 -3.79 -24.08
N ILE A 31 27.18 -4.79 -23.98
CA ILE A 31 26.73 -5.61 -25.11
C ILE A 31 26.10 -4.73 -26.19
N ALA A 32 25.13 -3.86 -25.84
CA ALA A 32 24.43 -3.00 -26.79
C ALA A 32 25.37 -2.15 -27.66
N LYS A 33 26.45 -1.62 -27.06
CA LYS A 33 27.51 -0.86 -27.75
C LYS A 33 28.36 -1.73 -28.67
N GLN A 34 28.63 -2.98 -28.30
CA GLN A 34 29.38 -3.92 -29.15
C GLN A 34 28.53 -4.46 -30.32
N LEU A 35 27.21 -4.61 -30.14
CA LEU A 35 26.27 -4.97 -31.23
C LEU A 35 26.19 -3.87 -32.32
N ALA A 36 26.46 -2.61 -31.96
CA ALA A 36 26.56 -1.47 -32.88
C ALA A 36 27.90 -1.39 -33.66
N ALA A 37 28.89 -2.25 -33.35
CA ALA A 37 30.22 -2.15 -33.95
C ALA A 37 30.21 -2.46 -35.47
N SER A 38 30.98 -1.71 -36.26
CA SER A 38 31.13 -1.95 -37.71
C SER A 38 31.81 -3.29 -38.02
N ASP A 39 32.65 -3.80 -37.12
CA ASP A 39 33.32 -5.09 -37.24
C ASP A 39 32.39 -6.26 -36.92
N MET A 40 32.22 -7.17 -37.88
CA MET A 40 31.37 -8.36 -37.74
C MET A 40 31.87 -9.32 -36.63
N SER A 41 33.18 -9.42 -36.41
CA SER A 41 33.75 -10.27 -35.37
C SER A 41 33.39 -9.79 -33.96
N VAL A 42 33.38 -8.46 -33.76
CA VAL A 42 32.92 -7.82 -32.53
C VAL A 42 31.42 -8.06 -32.33
N ARG A 43 30.60 -7.88 -33.38
CA ARG A 43 29.15 -8.17 -33.30
C ARG A 43 28.85 -9.64 -32.98
N VAL A 44 29.58 -10.59 -33.56
CA VAL A 44 29.45 -12.03 -33.26
C VAL A 44 29.90 -12.37 -31.83
N SER A 45 30.92 -11.70 -31.29
CA SER A 45 31.29 -11.80 -29.88
C SER A 45 30.22 -11.22 -28.94
N ALA A 46 29.61 -10.10 -29.32
CA ALA A 46 28.53 -9.45 -28.57
C ALA A 46 27.24 -10.28 -28.55
N LEU A 47 26.90 -10.97 -29.65
CA LEU A 47 25.79 -11.91 -29.70
C LEU A 47 25.95 -13.04 -28.67
N ARG A 48 27.15 -13.63 -28.54
CA ARG A 48 27.41 -14.67 -27.51
C ARG A 48 27.32 -14.13 -26.08
N GLN A 49 27.69 -12.87 -25.86
CA GLN A 49 27.49 -12.22 -24.56
C GLN A 49 26.00 -11.95 -24.30
N TRP A 50 25.19 -11.62 -25.31
CA TRP A 50 23.74 -11.45 -25.19
C TRP A 50 23.02 -12.78 -24.91
N GLU A 51 23.47 -13.88 -25.50
CA GLU A 51 23.03 -15.24 -25.17
C GLU A 51 23.28 -15.56 -23.68
N GLN A 52 24.49 -15.29 -23.19
CA GLN A 52 24.86 -15.47 -21.77
C GLN A 52 24.08 -14.52 -20.84
N TRP A 53 23.91 -13.26 -21.23
CA TRP A 53 23.13 -12.24 -20.51
C TRP A 53 21.68 -12.72 -20.31
N THR A 54 21.03 -13.15 -21.39
CA THR A 54 19.64 -13.66 -21.35
C THR A 54 19.52 -14.92 -20.46
N GLN A 55 20.56 -15.76 -20.40
CA GLN A 55 20.59 -16.92 -19.51
C GLN A 55 20.84 -16.54 -18.03
N GLN A 56 21.60 -15.48 -17.78
CA GLN A 56 21.99 -15.02 -16.43
C GLN A 56 21.13 -13.86 -15.91
N HIS A 57 19.98 -13.56 -16.54
CA HIS A 57 19.11 -12.48 -16.11
C HIS A 57 18.56 -12.75 -14.70
N PRO A 58 18.83 -11.87 -13.70
CA PRO A 58 18.41 -12.06 -12.32
C PRO A 58 16.89 -11.88 -12.14
N GLY A 59 16.39 -12.34 -10.99
CA GLY A 59 14.97 -12.34 -10.65
C GLY A 59 14.28 -13.68 -10.93
N PRO A 60 13.03 -13.87 -10.46
CA PRO A 60 12.27 -15.09 -10.69
C PRO A 60 11.95 -15.26 -12.18
N ARG A 61 11.72 -16.51 -12.60
CA ARG A 61 11.37 -16.86 -13.97
C ARG A 61 9.95 -17.42 -14.03
N VAL A 62 9.21 -17.08 -15.09
CA VAL A 62 7.84 -17.52 -15.32
C VAL A 62 7.68 -18.03 -16.75
N TRP A 63 6.71 -18.91 -16.96
CA TRP A 63 6.32 -19.35 -18.30
C TRP A 63 5.46 -18.28 -18.95
N HIS A 64 5.98 -17.64 -19.99
CA HIS A 64 5.21 -16.73 -20.83
C HIS A 64 4.82 -17.47 -22.11
N ARG A 65 3.51 -17.57 -22.39
CA ARG A 65 3.03 -18.02 -23.70
C ARG A 65 3.59 -17.10 -24.79
N ASP A 66 4.29 -17.67 -25.76
CA ASP A 66 4.94 -16.94 -26.84
C ASP A 66 4.65 -17.63 -28.17
N ASP A 67 3.71 -17.05 -28.91
CA ASP A 67 3.28 -17.54 -30.23
C ASP A 67 4.24 -17.06 -31.34
N SER A 68 5.16 -16.12 -31.06
CA SER A 68 6.02 -15.50 -32.08
C SER A 68 7.16 -16.41 -32.58
N ILE A 69 7.42 -17.50 -31.84
CA ILE A 69 8.35 -18.56 -32.23
C ILE A 69 7.74 -19.53 -33.26
N VAL A 70 6.41 -19.50 -33.48
CA VAL A 70 5.76 -20.30 -34.54
C VAL A 70 6.08 -19.70 -35.90
N LYS A 71 6.72 -20.48 -36.79
CA LYS A 71 7.04 -20.04 -38.16
C LYS A 71 6.20 -20.73 -39.24
N SER A 72 5.64 -21.90 -38.96
CA SER A 72 4.61 -22.54 -39.79
C SER A 72 3.78 -23.51 -38.95
N CYS A 73 2.46 -23.46 -39.09
CA CYS A 73 1.53 -24.43 -38.53
C CYS A 73 0.49 -24.83 -39.60
N PRO A 74 0.09 -26.11 -39.69
CA PRO A 74 -1.01 -26.54 -40.55
C PRO A 74 -2.30 -25.74 -40.36
N ARG A 75 -2.66 -25.47 -39.10
CA ARG A 75 -3.86 -24.70 -38.73
C ARG A 75 -3.71 -24.11 -37.32
N VAL A 76 -4.32 -22.94 -37.11
CA VAL A 76 -4.57 -22.39 -35.78
C VAL A 76 -6.02 -22.69 -35.45
N GLU A 77 -6.25 -23.41 -34.36
CA GLU A 77 -7.59 -23.81 -33.93
C GLU A 77 -8.04 -22.91 -32.76
N PRO A 78 -9.23 -22.29 -32.83
CA PRO A 78 -9.82 -21.59 -31.69
C PRO A 78 -10.36 -22.63 -30.69
N ILE A 79 -10.01 -22.46 -29.42
CA ILE A 79 -10.39 -23.31 -28.29
C ILE A 79 -11.17 -22.48 -27.28
N VAL A 80 -12.43 -22.84 -27.08
CA VAL A 80 -13.26 -22.25 -26.03
C VAL A 80 -13.17 -23.16 -24.81
N VAL A 81 -12.78 -22.61 -23.67
CA VAL A 81 -12.97 -23.31 -22.39
C VAL A 81 -14.47 -23.27 -22.12
N ALA A 82 -15.12 -24.43 -22.04
CA ALA A 82 -16.56 -24.53 -21.87
C ALA A 82 -16.99 -23.71 -20.63
N GLY A 83 -17.83 -22.68 -20.85
CA GLY A 83 -18.28 -21.75 -19.82
C GLY A 83 -17.27 -20.66 -19.39
N GLN A 84 -16.27 -20.34 -20.23
CA GLN A 84 -15.56 -19.06 -20.21
C GLN A 84 -15.69 -18.41 -21.59
N ASP A 85 -15.98 -17.11 -21.64
CA ASP A 85 -16.13 -16.34 -22.88
C ASP A 85 -14.78 -15.90 -23.53
N GLU A 86 -13.63 -16.30 -22.95
CA GLU A 86 -12.29 -16.03 -23.50
C GLU A 86 -11.73 -17.24 -24.25
N GLY A 87 -11.79 -17.20 -25.59
CA GLY A 87 -11.21 -18.23 -26.45
C GLY A 87 -9.69 -18.12 -26.55
N ASN A 88 -8.99 -19.21 -26.25
CA ASN A 88 -7.56 -19.36 -26.51
C ASN A 88 -7.36 -19.94 -27.92
N THR A 89 -6.31 -19.55 -28.64
CA THR A 89 -5.85 -20.30 -29.82
C THR A 89 -4.92 -21.44 -29.42
N LEU A 90 -4.89 -22.54 -30.16
CA LEU A 90 -3.81 -23.54 -30.13
C LEU A 90 -3.36 -23.88 -31.56
N PHE A 91 -2.14 -24.40 -31.70
CA PHE A 91 -1.56 -24.77 -32.99
C PHE A 91 -1.77 -26.26 -33.25
N ARG A 92 -2.44 -26.62 -34.35
CA ARG A 92 -2.61 -28.02 -34.76
C ARG A 92 -1.35 -28.52 -35.46
N ALA A 93 -0.87 -29.69 -35.07
CA ALA A 93 0.19 -30.45 -35.75
C ALA A 93 -0.31 -31.85 -36.09
N ALA A 94 0.12 -32.39 -37.23
CA ALA A 94 -0.19 -33.76 -37.67
C ALA A 94 1.10 -34.52 -38.02
N PRO A 95 1.08 -35.87 -38.10
CA PRO A 95 2.28 -36.67 -38.37
C PRO A 95 2.92 -36.36 -39.74
N ASP A 96 2.11 -35.99 -40.73
CA ASP A 96 2.52 -35.58 -42.08
C ASP A 96 2.74 -34.06 -42.22
N ALA A 97 2.15 -33.27 -41.32
CA ALA A 97 2.21 -31.81 -41.33
C ALA A 97 2.59 -31.27 -39.92
N PRO A 98 3.90 -31.23 -39.58
CA PRO A 98 4.36 -30.82 -38.26
C PRO A 98 4.23 -29.31 -38.01
N LEU A 99 4.11 -28.94 -36.74
CA LEU A 99 4.29 -27.56 -36.26
C LEU A 99 5.78 -27.22 -36.28
N ILE A 100 6.13 -26.15 -37.00
CA ILE A 100 7.51 -25.67 -37.14
C ILE A 100 7.71 -24.43 -36.29
N LEU A 101 8.59 -24.56 -35.29
CA LEU A 101 9.03 -23.45 -34.45
C LEU A 101 10.45 -23.03 -34.81
N GLU A 102 10.78 -21.77 -34.56
CA GLU A 102 12.13 -21.23 -34.66
C GLU A 102 12.42 -20.27 -33.52
N VAL A 103 13.51 -20.50 -32.80
CA VAL A 103 13.88 -19.75 -31.59
C VAL A 103 15.39 -19.50 -31.56
N GLN A 104 15.79 -18.35 -31.01
CA GLN A 104 17.19 -18.12 -30.62
C GLN A 104 17.35 -18.57 -29.17
N GLY A 105 18.21 -19.55 -28.92
CA GLY A 105 18.57 -19.96 -27.57
C GLY A 105 19.82 -19.21 -27.04
N PRO A 106 20.22 -19.45 -25.77
CA PRO A 106 19.70 -20.45 -24.87
C PRO A 106 18.30 -20.11 -24.33
N ALA A 107 17.39 -21.08 -24.37
CA ALA A 107 16.01 -20.92 -23.91
C ALA A 107 15.46 -22.22 -23.32
N GLN A 108 14.55 -22.09 -22.34
CA GLN A 108 13.67 -23.19 -21.93
C GLN A 108 12.32 -23.01 -22.63
N LEU A 109 11.80 -24.09 -23.19
CA LEU A 109 10.52 -24.13 -23.91
C LEU A 109 9.59 -25.10 -23.19
N GLN A 110 8.35 -24.69 -22.96
CA GLN A 110 7.27 -25.52 -22.44
C GLN A 110 6.19 -25.67 -23.50
N PHE A 111 5.67 -26.89 -23.65
CA PHE A 111 4.58 -27.20 -24.57
C PHE A 111 3.44 -27.85 -23.80
N ASP A 112 2.24 -27.29 -23.94
CA ASP A 112 1.01 -27.98 -23.55
C ASP A 112 0.42 -28.67 -24.77
N VAL A 113 0.29 -29.99 -24.69
CA VAL A 113 -0.12 -30.87 -25.78
C VAL A 113 -1.46 -31.50 -25.43
N TYR A 114 -2.36 -31.52 -26.41
CA TYR A 114 -3.66 -32.18 -26.33
C TYR A 114 -3.80 -33.06 -27.56
N LEU A 115 -3.97 -34.37 -27.40
CA LEU A 115 -4.23 -35.28 -28.51
C LEU A 115 -5.59 -34.92 -29.14
N LEU A 116 -5.74 -34.97 -30.47
CA LEU A 116 -7.05 -34.75 -31.10
C LEU A 116 -7.81 -36.05 -31.26
N HIS A 117 -9.07 -36.03 -30.82
CA HIS A 117 -9.99 -37.16 -30.81
C HIS A 117 -11.13 -36.91 -31.79
N PRO A 118 -11.63 -37.91 -32.53
CA PRO A 118 -12.90 -37.80 -33.24
C PRO A 118 -14.02 -37.52 -32.24
N ALA A 119 -14.87 -36.52 -32.53
CA ALA A 119 -15.89 -36.04 -31.59
C ALA A 119 -16.98 -37.07 -31.20
N HIS A 120 -16.97 -38.25 -31.83
CA HIS A 120 -17.89 -39.36 -31.60
C HIS A 120 -17.26 -40.57 -30.88
N GLU A 121 -15.96 -40.54 -30.56
CA GLU A 121 -15.22 -41.67 -29.99
C GLU A 121 -14.53 -41.27 -28.66
N ASP A 122 -15.16 -41.53 -27.51
CA ASP A 122 -14.52 -41.40 -26.17
C ASP A 122 -13.76 -42.70 -25.79
N GLU A 123 -12.99 -43.24 -26.72
CA GLU A 123 -12.00 -44.27 -26.40
C GLU A 123 -10.69 -43.63 -25.91
N ALA A 124 -9.95 -44.34 -25.07
CA ALA A 124 -8.68 -43.85 -24.56
C ALA A 124 -7.59 -44.08 -25.61
N ILE A 125 -7.14 -43.02 -26.28
CA ILE A 125 -6.08 -43.10 -27.30
C ILE A 125 -4.72 -42.96 -26.62
N ASP A 126 -3.82 -43.89 -26.91
CA ASP A 126 -2.39 -43.83 -26.64
C ASP A 126 -1.64 -43.35 -27.89
N ASP A 127 -0.73 -42.38 -27.74
CA ASP A 127 0.15 -41.90 -28.81
C ASP A 127 1.46 -41.35 -28.22
N TRP A 128 2.38 -40.94 -29.08
CA TRP A 128 3.62 -40.26 -28.75
C TRP A 128 3.64 -38.86 -29.38
N PHE A 129 4.10 -37.87 -28.63
CA PHE A 129 4.42 -36.54 -29.14
C PHE A 129 5.92 -36.43 -29.36
N SER A 130 6.31 -36.23 -30.61
CA SER A 130 7.69 -36.09 -31.06
C SER A 130 8.08 -34.61 -31.20
N ILE A 131 9.32 -34.31 -30.81
CA ILE A 131 9.97 -33.01 -31.04
C ILE A 131 11.34 -33.29 -31.64
N GLU A 132 11.65 -32.74 -32.80
CA GLU A 132 12.96 -32.90 -33.46
C GLU A 132 13.65 -31.55 -33.67
N ALA A 133 14.91 -31.43 -33.22
CA ALA A 133 15.75 -30.26 -33.45
C ALA A 133 17.24 -30.64 -33.46
N LEU A 134 18.02 -30.09 -34.40
CA LEU A 134 19.47 -30.31 -34.56
C LEU A 134 19.90 -31.80 -34.52
N GLY A 135 19.09 -32.70 -35.09
CA GLY A 135 19.36 -34.14 -35.09
C GLY A 135 19.16 -34.85 -33.74
N ARG A 136 18.55 -34.18 -32.76
CA ARG A 136 18.02 -34.77 -31.53
C ARG A 136 16.51 -34.90 -31.63
N ARG A 137 15.97 -36.02 -31.14
CA ARG A 137 14.54 -36.27 -30.99
C ARG A 137 14.22 -36.43 -29.50
N TRP A 138 13.26 -35.66 -29.02
CA TRP A 138 12.59 -35.90 -27.74
C TRP A 138 11.23 -36.53 -28.04
N VAL A 139 10.78 -37.43 -27.16
CA VAL A 139 9.48 -38.11 -27.31
C VAL A 139 8.77 -38.12 -25.96
N LEU A 140 7.48 -37.74 -25.96
CA LEU A 140 6.62 -37.68 -24.79
C LEU A 140 5.44 -38.65 -24.97
N PRO A 141 5.21 -39.62 -24.07
CA PRO A 141 4.02 -40.46 -24.12
C PRO A 141 2.75 -39.66 -23.79
N LEU A 142 1.76 -39.72 -24.67
CA LEU A 142 0.41 -39.16 -24.49
C LEU A 142 -0.57 -40.22 -23.96
N HIS A 143 -0.15 -40.97 -22.94
CA HIS A 143 -0.89 -42.16 -22.49
C HIS A 143 -2.30 -41.87 -21.97
N GLY A 144 -3.23 -42.74 -22.36
CA GLY A 144 -4.62 -42.77 -21.88
C GLY A 144 -5.36 -41.46 -22.07
N SER A 145 -5.14 -40.74 -23.18
CA SER A 145 -5.86 -39.51 -23.45
C SER A 145 -7.33 -39.79 -23.73
N ARG A 146 -8.22 -39.04 -23.10
CA ARG A 146 -9.68 -39.01 -23.35
C ARG A 146 -10.14 -37.60 -23.68
N HIS A 147 -11.38 -37.45 -24.16
CA HIS A 147 -12.02 -36.16 -24.42
C HIS A 147 -11.91 -35.21 -23.23
N SER A 148 -11.55 -33.95 -23.50
CA SER A 148 -11.66 -32.88 -22.52
C SER A 148 -13.11 -32.43 -22.39
N GLN A 149 -13.74 -32.73 -21.25
CA GLN A 149 -15.08 -32.26 -20.90
C GLN A 149 -15.15 -30.72 -20.72
N THR A 150 -14.04 -30.00 -20.85
CA THR A 150 -13.93 -28.56 -20.57
C THR A 150 -13.38 -27.73 -21.74
N LEU A 151 -13.06 -28.33 -22.89
CA LEU A 151 -12.52 -27.62 -24.06
C LEU A 151 -13.30 -27.99 -25.33
N THR A 152 -13.74 -27.01 -26.10
CA THR A 152 -14.41 -27.21 -27.39
C THR A 152 -13.68 -26.52 -28.55
N MET A 153 -13.79 -27.08 -29.74
CA MET A 153 -13.21 -26.58 -31.00
C MET A 153 -14.32 -26.05 -31.93
N PRO A 154 -14.83 -24.80 -31.72
CA PRO A 154 -15.87 -24.24 -32.61
C PRO A 154 -15.44 -24.14 -34.08
N GLY A 155 -14.13 -24.09 -34.36
CA GLY A 155 -13.61 -24.08 -35.73
C GLY A 155 -13.61 -25.45 -36.44
N ASP A 156 -13.80 -26.56 -35.72
CA ASP A 156 -13.76 -27.91 -36.30
C ASP A 156 -14.50 -28.93 -35.40
N PRO A 157 -15.84 -28.94 -35.40
CA PRO A 157 -16.65 -29.75 -34.49
C PRO A 157 -16.58 -31.27 -34.76
N ALA A 158 -15.85 -31.71 -35.80
CA ALA A 158 -15.55 -33.13 -36.00
C ALA A 158 -14.46 -33.66 -35.04
N TRP A 159 -13.71 -32.76 -34.40
CA TRP A 159 -12.61 -33.08 -33.49
C TRP A 159 -12.82 -32.45 -32.11
N MET A 160 -12.34 -33.12 -31.06
CA MET A 160 -12.29 -32.56 -29.71
C MET A 160 -10.88 -32.64 -29.10
N PRO A 161 -10.46 -31.65 -28.29
CA PRO A 161 -9.21 -31.70 -27.55
C PRO A 161 -9.24 -32.82 -26.52
N GLY A 162 -8.18 -33.61 -26.47
CA GLY A 162 -7.97 -34.65 -25.49
C GLY A 162 -7.45 -34.15 -24.14
N SER A 163 -6.84 -35.05 -23.38
CA SER A 163 -6.29 -34.76 -22.06
C SER A 163 -4.98 -33.99 -22.16
N LYS A 164 -4.86 -32.90 -21.37
CA LYS A 164 -3.62 -32.10 -21.31
C LYS A 164 -2.42 -32.95 -20.88
N ARG A 165 -1.30 -32.78 -21.57
CA ARG A 165 0.05 -33.22 -21.18
C ARG A 165 1.00 -32.04 -21.36
N THR A 166 1.85 -31.77 -20.38
CA THR A 166 2.84 -30.69 -20.44
C THR A 166 4.24 -31.27 -20.48
N CYS A 167 5.10 -30.78 -21.37
CA CYS A 167 6.52 -31.13 -21.41
C CYS A 167 7.41 -29.88 -21.48
N THR A 168 8.71 -30.06 -21.27
CA THR A 168 9.68 -28.96 -21.23
C THR A 168 11.02 -29.42 -21.79
N ILE A 169 11.64 -28.60 -22.62
CA ILE A 169 12.96 -28.85 -23.22
C ILE A 169 13.86 -27.62 -23.13
N SER A 170 15.17 -27.86 -23.05
CA SER A 170 16.20 -26.82 -23.10
C SER A 170 16.87 -26.81 -24.47
N VAL A 171 16.88 -25.64 -25.13
CA VAL A 171 17.73 -25.40 -26.31
C VAL A 171 18.96 -24.59 -25.91
N GLY A 172 20.13 -24.95 -26.46
CA GLY A 172 21.39 -24.25 -26.18
C GLY A 172 21.53 -22.92 -26.92
N PRO A 173 22.69 -22.26 -26.87
CA PRO A 173 22.98 -21.09 -27.72
C PRO A 173 22.76 -21.36 -29.22
N GLY A 174 22.56 -20.30 -30.01
CA GLY A 174 22.32 -20.37 -31.45
C GLY A 174 20.83 -20.42 -31.86
N ARG A 175 20.60 -20.43 -33.18
CA ARG A 175 19.28 -20.46 -33.82
C ARG A 175 18.82 -21.91 -33.99
N HIS A 176 17.69 -22.28 -33.38
CA HIS A 176 17.12 -23.63 -33.43
C HIS A 176 15.84 -23.63 -34.23
N LYS A 177 15.73 -24.55 -35.19
CA LYS A 177 14.47 -24.92 -35.83
C LYS A 177 13.98 -26.23 -35.21
N LEU A 178 12.74 -26.25 -34.75
CA LEU A 178 12.10 -27.42 -34.15
C LEU A 178 10.93 -27.87 -35.01
N SER A 179 10.73 -29.18 -35.10
CA SER A 179 9.58 -29.83 -35.74
C SER A 179 8.82 -30.64 -34.69
N LEU A 180 7.53 -30.35 -34.50
CA LEU A 180 6.69 -30.93 -33.44
C LEU A 180 5.46 -31.61 -34.06
N ALA A 181 5.20 -32.88 -33.72
CA ALA A 181 4.06 -33.64 -34.21
C ALA A 181 3.70 -34.82 -33.30
N GLY A 182 2.43 -35.25 -33.31
CA GLY A 182 2.07 -36.60 -32.87
C GLY A 182 2.63 -37.65 -33.85
N GLU A 183 2.88 -38.87 -33.38
CA GLU A 183 3.40 -39.95 -34.22
C GLU A 183 2.28 -40.72 -34.95
N GLY A 184 1.13 -40.95 -34.30
CA GLY A 184 -0.05 -41.57 -34.91
C GLY A 184 -1.15 -40.58 -35.32
N HIS A 185 -1.41 -39.55 -34.52
CA HIS A 185 -2.58 -38.68 -34.66
C HIS A 185 -2.22 -37.19 -34.69
N SER A 186 -3.21 -36.35 -35.00
CA SER A 186 -3.07 -34.91 -34.82
C SER A 186 -3.07 -34.52 -33.34
N VAL A 187 -2.37 -33.44 -33.01
CA VAL A 187 -2.32 -32.83 -31.67
C VAL A 187 -2.57 -31.32 -31.77
N LEU A 188 -3.05 -30.72 -30.68
CA LEU A 188 -2.99 -29.28 -30.44
C LEU A 188 -1.82 -28.97 -29.51
N VAL A 189 -1.12 -27.88 -29.77
CA VAL A 189 0.06 -27.44 -29.02
C VAL A 189 -0.07 -25.97 -28.61
N SER A 190 0.23 -25.66 -27.35
CA SER A 190 0.53 -24.29 -26.88
C SER A 190 2.06 -24.12 -26.78
N THR A 191 2.58 -22.92 -27.04
CA THR A 191 4.02 -22.64 -26.97
C THR A 191 4.30 -21.60 -25.88
N SER A 192 5.11 -21.97 -24.89
CA SER A 192 5.58 -21.06 -23.84
C SER A 192 7.11 -21.05 -23.73
N VAL A 193 7.67 -19.90 -23.40
CA VAL A 193 9.11 -19.67 -23.18
C VAL A 193 9.31 -19.21 -21.75
N GLU A 194 10.33 -19.74 -21.07
CA GLU A 194 10.71 -19.27 -19.74
C GLU A 194 11.36 -17.89 -19.82
N GLN A 195 10.82 -16.91 -19.10
CA GLN A 195 11.27 -15.52 -19.16
C GLN A 195 11.19 -14.87 -17.77
N THR A 196 12.11 -13.95 -17.46
CA THR A 196 11.96 -13.07 -16.28
C THR A 196 10.84 -12.06 -16.55
N PRO A 197 9.84 -11.89 -15.66
CA PRO A 197 8.71 -10.99 -15.90
C PRO A 197 9.14 -9.51 -15.85
N LEU A 198 10.12 -9.17 -14.99
CA LEU A 198 10.78 -7.87 -14.98
C LEU A 198 12.04 -7.91 -15.86
N ARG A 199 11.87 -7.72 -17.18
CA ARG A 199 12.99 -7.60 -18.13
C ARG A 199 13.68 -6.25 -18.01
N ILE A 200 15.01 -6.21 -18.06
CA ILE A 200 15.78 -4.97 -18.17
C ILE A 200 15.79 -4.49 -19.64
N PRO A 201 15.21 -3.31 -19.98
CA PRO A 201 14.95 -2.91 -21.36
C PRO A 201 16.18 -2.30 -22.08
N VAL A 202 17.38 -2.76 -21.75
CA VAL A 202 18.66 -2.31 -22.35
C VAL A 202 19.00 -3.07 -23.63
N LEU A 203 18.54 -4.31 -23.73
CA LEU A 203 18.56 -5.15 -24.92
C LEU A 203 17.11 -5.55 -25.25
N PRO A 204 16.74 -5.66 -26.53
CA PRO A 204 15.43 -6.17 -26.93
C PRO A 204 15.33 -7.69 -26.65
N PRO A 205 14.20 -8.35 -26.96
CA PRO A 205 14.13 -9.81 -26.95
C PRO A 205 15.22 -10.43 -27.85
N LEU A 206 15.89 -11.47 -27.34
CA LEU A 206 16.80 -12.32 -28.09
C LEU A 206 15.98 -13.23 -29.01
N VAL A 207 15.68 -12.76 -30.22
CA VAL A 207 14.89 -13.47 -31.24
C VAL A 207 15.63 -13.44 -32.59
N PRO A 208 15.40 -14.42 -33.49
CA PRO A 208 16.17 -14.54 -34.73
C PRO A 208 16.22 -13.27 -35.58
N GLU A 209 15.12 -12.51 -35.64
CA GLU A 209 15.00 -11.29 -36.41
C GLU A 209 15.92 -10.16 -35.91
N ASN A 210 16.21 -10.14 -34.60
CA ASN A 210 17.17 -9.19 -34.02
C ASN A 210 18.61 -9.68 -34.18
N VAL A 211 18.86 -11.00 -34.14
CA VAL A 211 20.18 -11.58 -34.46
C VAL A 211 20.55 -11.29 -35.91
N ASP A 212 19.63 -11.49 -36.85
CA ASP A 212 19.83 -11.20 -38.27
C ASP A 212 20.09 -9.71 -38.51
N ARG A 213 19.41 -8.79 -37.79
CA ARG A 213 19.72 -7.34 -37.82
C ARG A 213 21.14 -7.04 -37.36
N VAL A 214 21.61 -7.67 -36.27
CA VAL A 214 22.98 -7.50 -35.77
C VAL A 214 23.99 -8.05 -36.77
N LEU A 215 23.82 -9.26 -37.28
CA LEU A 215 24.75 -9.86 -38.25
C LEU A 215 24.91 -8.97 -39.48
N ASN A 216 23.79 -8.48 -40.04
CA ASN A 216 23.76 -7.56 -41.18
C ASN A 216 24.25 -6.12 -40.86
N GLY A 217 24.60 -5.79 -39.61
CA GLY A 217 25.12 -4.48 -39.23
C GLY A 217 24.05 -3.37 -39.18
N CYS A 218 22.77 -3.73 -39.12
CA CYS A 218 21.63 -2.82 -39.10
C CYS A 218 21.19 -2.42 -37.68
N TRP A 219 22.07 -2.55 -36.69
CA TRP A 219 21.80 -2.20 -35.29
C TRP A 219 21.99 -0.69 -35.07
N GLN A 220 21.07 -0.06 -34.33
CA GLN A 220 21.12 1.36 -33.99
C GLN A 220 20.94 1.54 -32.47
N ASP A 221 21.60 2.54 -31.90
CA ASP A 221 21.75 2.68 -30.44
C ASP A 221 20.42 2.90 -29.68
N GLY A 222 19.98 1.85 -28.98
CA GLY A 222 19.10 1.95 -27.81
C GLY A 222 17.70 2.56 -28.04
N THR A 223 17.27 2.73 -29.29
CA THR A 223 15.92 3.19 -29.63
C THR A 223 15.26 2.23 -30.60
N GLY A 224 14.06 1.77 -30.24
CA GLY A 224 13.13 1.20 -31.21
C GLY A 224 12.81 2.21 -32.31
N PRO A 225 12.33 1.76 -33.49
CA PRO A 225 12.42 2.51 -34.74
C PRO A 225 11.74 3.88 -34.70
N ALA A 226 12.55 4.94 -34.62
CA ALA A 226 12.11 6.33 -34.70
C ALA A 226 12.37 6.87 -36.11
N LEU A 227 11.33 6.90 -36.95
CA LEU A 227 11.39 7.51 -38.28
C LEU A 227 11.66 9.02 -38.18
N ALA A 228 12.72 9.49 -38.83
CA ALA A 228 13.17 10.87 -38.72
C ALA A 228 12.18 11.88 -39.31
N ARG A 229 11.87 12.95 -38.57
CA ARG A 229 11.20 14.17 -39.04
C ARG A 229 11.91 15.43 -38.52
N ARG A 230 11.61 16.59 -39.11
CA ARG A 230 12.52 17.74 -39.23
C ARG A 230 11.78 19.09 -39.16
N GLY A 231 12.17 19.96 -38.24
CA GLY A 231 11.84 21.41 -38.25
C GLY A 231 10.92 21.93 -37.13
N ASP A 232 11.41 22.96 -36.41
CA ASP A 232 10.86 24.33 -36.25
C ASP A 232 9.32 24.56 -36.08
N LYS A 233 8.82 25.52 -35.27
CA LYS A 233 9.42 26.54 -34.36
C LYS A 233 8.37 27.18 -33.40
N GLU A 234 8.88 27.84 -32.36
CA GLU A 234 8.38 28.98 -31.52
C GLU A 234 6.92 29.48 -31.54
N VAL A 235 6.40 29.88 -30.36
CA VAL A 235 6.00 31.28 -29.97
C VAL A 235 5.48 31.33 -28.50
N ALA A 236 5.52 32.50 -27.82
CA ALA A 236 5.17 32.66 -26.39
C ALA A 236 4.81 34.10 -25.92
N TYR A 237 3.88 34.26 -24.95
CA TYR A 237 3.67 35.38 -23.96
C TYR A 237 3.05 34.80 -22.64
N TRP A 238 2.90 35.33 -21.41
CA TRP A 238 2.74 36.65 -20.71
C TRP A 238 1.26 37.12 -20.67
N TRP A 239 0.64 37.57 -19.55
CA TRP A 239 1.02 37.73 -18.11
C TRP A 239 -0.27 37.55 -17.21
N ILE A 240 -0.52 37.94 -15.94
CA ILE A 240 0.05 38.79 -14.84
C ILE A 240 -0.48 38.29 -13.44
N ALA A 241 -0.39 39.04 -12.31
CA ALA A 241 -0.92 38.66 -10.97
C ALA A 241 -1.33 39.86 -10.05
N ALA A 242 -2.14 39.63 -8.98
CA ALA A 242 -2.40 40.51 -7.78
C ALA A 242 -3.41 39.85 -6.77
N ASP A 243 -3.75 40.39 -5.57
CA ASP A 243 -2.95 40.67 -4.34
C ASP A 243 -3.89 40.91 -3.09
N ALA A 244 -3.34 41.11 -1.87
CA ALA A 244 -3.95 41.52 -0.56
C ALA A 244 -4.83 40.48 0.21
N ALA A 245 -4.92 40.36 1.56
CA ALA A 245 -4.60 41.16 2.78
C ALA A 245 -5.78 42.02 3.33
N ASP A 246 -6.07 42.22 4.64
CA ASP A 246 -5.62 41.70 5.97
C ASP A 246 -6.68 42.07 7.07
N LEU A 247 -6.61 41.56 8.32
CA LEU A 247 -6.89 42.24 9.63
C LEU A 247 -7.14 41.31 10.87
N LYS A 248 -7.10 41.90 12.08
CA LYS A 248 -7.08 41.24 13.43
C LYS A 248 -8.07 41.89 14.42
N ALA A 249 -8.45 41.21 15.52
CA ALA A 249 -8.06 41.58 16.92
C ALA A 249 -8.92 41.00 18.10
N GLN A 250 -8.22 40.35 19.06
CA GLN A 250 -8.30 40.45 20.54
C GLN A 250 -9.61 40.52 21.37
N ARG A 251 -9.62 39.79 22.51
CA ARG A 251 -9.71 40.36 23.89
C ARG A 251 -9.26 39.36 24.99
N ARG A 252 -9.09 39.82 26.24
CA ARG A 252 -8.62 39.11 27.46
C ARG A 252 -9.64 39.27 28.62
N CYS A 253 -9.55 38.42 29.65
CA CYS A 253 -9.68 38.78 31.08
C CYS A 253 -9.08 37.68 31.99
N GLU A 254 -8.76 38.02 33.25
CA GLU A 254 -8.18 37.15 34.30
C GLU A 254 -9.01 37.27 35.63
N PRO A 255 -8.53 36.97 36.86
CA PRO A 255 -8.93 35.76 37.59
C PRO A 255 -9.53 36.02 38.99
N LEU A 256 -9.73 34.97 39.80
CA LEU A 256 -10.06 35.09 41.24
C LEU A 256 -9.40 33.97 42.08
N VAL A 257 -9.13 34.24 43.36
CA VAL A 257 -8.42 33.36 44.33
C VAL A 257 -9.06 33.48 45.72
N ILE A 258 -9.28 32.37 46.43
CA ILE A 258 -9.56 32.29 47.89
C ILE A 258 -8.83 31.06 48.46
N ASN A 259 -8.49 31.08 49.77
CA ASN A 259 -7.61 30.10 50.42
C ASN A 259 -8.21 29.46 51.69
N SER A 260 -7.82 28.19 51.89
CA SER A 260 -7.52 27.45 53.15
C SER A 260 -8.54 27.12 54.28
N ASP A 261 -8.18 26.01 54.97
CA ASP A 261 -8.39 25.62 56.38
C ASP A 261 -9.71 25.00 56.92
N ALA A 262 -9.68 23.66 57.10
CA ALA A 262 -10.10 22.94 58.32
C ALA A 262 -9.65 21.44 58.31
N ARG A 263 -9.52 20.81 59.49
CA ARG A 263 -9.47 19.33 59.69
C ARG A 263 -10.48 18.92 60.81
N PRO A 264 -10.56 17.67 61.32
CA PRO A 264 -11.68 16.79 60.97
C PRO A 264 -12.50 16.27 62.18
N SER A 265 -13.70 15.76 61.93
CA SER A 265 -14.44 14.91 62.87
C SER A 265 -15.35 13.90 62.16
N GLU A 266 -15.74 12.86 62.87
CA GLU A 266 -16.53 11.70 62.44
C GLU A 266 -17.83 12.07 61.69
N SER A 267 -18.25 11.20 60.75
CA SER A 267 -19.33 11.49 59.80
C SER A 267 -20.51 10.50 59.91
N PRO A 268 -21.78 10.97 59.86
CA PRO A 268 -22.97 10.13 59.99
C PRO A 268 -23.26 9.30 58.71
N PRO A 269 -24.23 8.35 58.71
CA PRO A 269 -24.62 7.60 57.52
C PRO A 269 -25.01 8.49 56.32
N LEU A 270 -24.77 7.96 55.11
CA LEU A 270 -24.73 8.73 53.85
C LEU A 270 -26.03 9.50 53.54
N VAL A 271 -27.19 8.92 53.83
CA VAL A 271 -28.50 9.54 53.57
C VAL A 271 -28.70 10.82 54.40
N GLU A 272 -28.28 10.83 55.67
CA GLU A 272 -28.33 12.04 56.51
C GLU A 272 -27.36 13.12 56.02
N GLN A 273 -26.17 12.74 55.54
CA GLN A 273 -25.23 13.69 54.93
C GLN A 273 -25.83 14.35 53.68
N LEU A 274 -26.47 13.57 52.80
CA LEU A 274 -27.13 14.07 51.59
C LEU A 274 -28.29 15.01 51.94
N HIS A 275 -29.15 14.65 52.91
CA HIS A 275 -30.20 15.52 53.42
C HIS A 275 -29.67 16.83 54.03
N ALA A 276 -28.59 16.76 54.81
CA ALA A 276 -27.97 17.94 55.39
C ALA A 276 -27.34 18.86 54.33
N ASN A 277 -26.65 18.30 53.33
CA ASN A 277 -25.99 19.05 52.29
C ASN A 277 -26.98 19.66 51.28
N TRP A 278 -28.08 18.97 50.95
CA TRP A 278 -29.17 19.54 50.15
C TRP A 278 -29.87 20.70 50.88
N ARG A 279 -30.22 20.53 52.17
CA ARG A 279 -30.82 21.62 52.99
C ARG A 279 -29.88 22.82 53.21
N ARG A 280 -28.57 22.64 53.06
CA ARG A 280 -27.56 23.72 53.08
C ARG A 280 -27.26 24.33 51.70
N GLY A 281 -27.89 23.83 50.63
CA GLY A 281 -27.65 24.28 49.26
C GLY A 281 -26.28 23.90 48.68
N MET A 282 -25.57 22.95 49.31
CA MET A 282 -24.21 22.56 48.94
C MET A 282 -24.15 21.43 47.89
N LEU A 283 -25.28 20.78 47.60
CA LEU A 283 -25.38 19.73 46.60
C LEU A 283 -26.23 20.23 45.41
N SER A 284 -25.65 20.28 44.21
CA SER A 284 -26.40 20.63 43.00
C SER A 284 -27.20 19.42 42.47
N ARG A 285 -28.22 19.68 41.66
CA ARG A 285 -29.02 18.62 41.00
C ARG A 285 -28.16 17.69 40.15
N GLU A 286 -27.13 18.23 39.50
CA GLU A 286 -26.20 17.45 38.67
C GLU A 286 -25.22 16.64 39.54
N GLY A 287 -24.74 17.19 40.67
CA GLY A 287 -23.92 16.45 41.63
C GLY A 287 -24.66 15.27 42.28
N ALA A 288 -25.96 15.44 42.58
CA ALA A 288 -26.81 14.36 43.06
C ALA A 288 -26.97 13.24 42.00
N MET A 289 -27.24 13.61 40.74
CA MET A 289 -27.32 12.64 39.64
C MET A 289 -25.99 11.93 39.38
N GLN A 290 -24.85 12.60 39.56
CA GLN A 290 -23.52 11.97 39.41
C GLN A 290 -23.25 10.93 40.50
N LEU A 291 -23.60 11.22 41.75
CA LEU A 291 -23.48 10.28 42.88
C LEU A 291 -24.35 9.02 42.72
N LEU A 292 -25.50 9.12 42.04
CA LEU A 292 -26.35 7.99 41.69
C LEU A 292 -25.82 7.15 40.50
N SER A 293 -24.79 7.62 39.79
CA SER A 293 -24.23 6.95 38.61
C SER A 293 -22.97 6.13 38.87
N THR A 294 -22.40 6.20 40.07
CA THR A 294 -21.24 5.39 40.50
C THR A 294 -21.66 4.08 41.17
N PRO A 295 -21.12 2.92 40.77
CA PRO A 295 -21.45 1.64 41.41
C PRO A 295 -20.83 1.52 42.80
N PHE A 296 -21.64 1.13 43.79
CA PHE A 296 -21.20 0.89 45.16
C PHE A 296 -20.98 -0.61 45.43
N PRO A 297 -20.09 -1.00 46.36
CA PRO A 297 -20.02 -2.37 46.87
C PRO A 297 -21.33 -2.75 47.59
N THR A 298 -21.69 -4.03 47.52
CA THR A 298 -23.05 -4.56 47.76
C THR A 298 -23.64 -4.38 49.15
N GLU A 299 -22.87 -3.92 50.13
CA GLU A 299 -23.32 -3.75 51.52
C GLU A 299 -23.97 -2.38 51.82
N ASN A 300 -23.94 -1.44 50.87
CA ASN A 300 -24.56 -0.10 50.99
C ASN A 300 -25.46 0.25 49.78
N ALA A 301 -26.19 -0.73 49.24
CA ALA A 301 -27.15 -0.49 48.17
C ALA A 301 -28.43 0.19 48.72
N LEU A 302 -28.82 1.33 48.15
CA LEU A 302 -30.09 2.00 48.46
C LEU A 302 -31.27 1.08 48.10
N THR A 303 -32.28 1.06 48.97
CA THR A 303 -33.55 0.37 48.70
C THR A 303 -34.35 1.10 47.60
N ALA A 304 -35.31 0.39 46.99
CA ALA A 304 -36.14 0.96 45.93
C ALA A 304 -36.96 2.18 46.41
N ASP A 305 -37.38 2.19 47.67
CA ASP A 305 -38.15 3.29 48.27
C ASP A 305 -37.27 4.51 48.54
N GLU A 306 -36.04 4.33 49.06
CA GLU A 306 -35.07 5.42 49.21
C GLU A 306 -34.68 6.03 47.85
N LEU A 307 -34.50 5.19 46.83
CA LEU A 307 -34.23 5.64 45.46
C LEU A 307 -35.41 6.44 44.89
N ALA A 308 -36.65 6.02 45.17
CA ALA A 308 -37.86 6.72 44.77
C ALA A 308 -38.02 8.07 45.50
N GLU A 309 -37.67 8.17 46.78
CA GLU A 309 -37.71 9.43 47.53
C GLU A 309 -36.69 10.45 46.99
N VAL A 310 -35.46 10.01 46.71
CA VAL A 310 -34.42 10.85 46.07
C VAL A 310 -34.84 11.30 44.67
N MET A 311 -35.47 10.43 43.88
CA MET A 311 -36.04 10.77 42.56
C MET A 311 -37.18 11.80 42.69
N ALA A 312 -38.06 11.66 43.68
CA ALA A 312 -39.17 12.60 43.92
C ALA A 312 -38.68 14.01 44.30
N MET A 313 -37.58 14.11 45.06
CA MET A 313 -36.93 15.39 45.36
C MET A 313 -36.33 16.07 44.11
N ALA A 314 -36.10 15.34 43.01
CA ALA A 314 -35.50 15.87 41.79
C ALA A 314 -36.47 16.66 40.88
N GLY A 315 -37.77 16.76 41.21
CA GLY A 315 -38.66 17.87 40.79
C GLY A 315 -39.91 17.54 39.96
N THR A 316 -40.83 18.52 39.89
CA THR A 316 -42.10 18.50 39.13
C THR A 316 -42.45 19.93 38.66
N PRO A 317 -43.43 20.13 37.75
CA PRO A 317 -43.73 19.42 36.50
C PRO A 317 -43.42 20.31 35.25
N PRO A 318 -43.44 19.79 34.00
CA PRO A 318 -42.99 20.55 32.83
C PRO A 318 -44.04 21.47 32.19
N THR A 319 -43.61 22.67 31.76
CA THR A 319 -44.28 23.43 30.69
C THR A 319 -43.79 22.95 29.31
N PRO A 320 -44.66 22.76 28.31
CA PRO A 320 -44.28 22.12 27.05
C PRO A 320 -43.50 23.06 26.12
N LYS A 321 -42.22 22.75 25.89
CA LYS A 321 -41.60 22.98 24.57
C LYS A 321 -41.95 21.80 23.65
N PRO A 322 -42.09 22.00 22.33
CA PRO A 322 -42.37 20.91 21.41
C PRO A 322 -41.25 19.88 21.47
N ALA A 323 -41.61 18.60 21.62
CA ALA A 323 -40.64 17.51 21.61
C ALA A 323 -40.00 17.40 20.20
N PRO A 324 -38.67 17.18 20.10
CA PRO A 324 -38.11 16.70 18.84
C PRO A 324 -38.74 15.35 18.49
N HIS A 325 -38.98 15.09 17.21
CA HIS A 325 -39.53 13.81 16.78
C HIS A 325 -38.58 12.66 17.19
N PRO A 326 -39.07 11.59 17.85
CA PRO A 326 -38.22 10.58 18.47
C PRO A 326 -37.31 9.81 17.48
N ALA A 327 -37.64 9.81 16.17
CA ALA A 327 -36.79 9.26 15.11
C ALA A 327 -35.41 9.94 15.04
N GLN A 328 -35.35 11.28 15.11
CA GLN A 328 -34.07 12.00 14.96
C GLN A 328 -33.04 11.69 16.06
N SER A 329 -33.48 11.13 17.19
CA SER A 329 -32.60 10.59 18.24
C SER A 329 -32.08 9.18 17.95
N SER A 330 -32.86 8.28 17.33
CA SER A 330 -32.40 6.93 16.98
C SER A 330 -31.38 6.97 15.84
N ASP A 331 -31.66 7.75 14.81
CA ASP A 331 -30.92 7.69 13.55
C ASP A 331 -29.50 8.26 13.73
N ARG A 332 -29.36 9.28 14.58
CA ARG A 332 -28.06 9.82 15.00
C ARG A 332 -27.27 8.85 15.89
N ALA A 333 -27.93 8.05 16.72
CA ALA A 333 -27.28 7.04 17.54
C ALA A 333 -26.76 5.88 16.67
N GLU A 334 -27.55 5.42 15.70
CA GLU A 334 -27.13 4.34 14.80
C GLU A 334 -26.05 4.81 13.81
N SER A 335 -26.11 6.06 13.33
CA SER A 335 -25.00 6.68 12.57
C SER A 335 -23.66 6.64 13.34
N LEU A 336 -23.69 6.98 14.63
CA LEU A 336 -22.52 6.89 15.51
C LEU A 336 -22.09 5.44 15.75
N ARG A 337 -23.02 4.50 15.95
CA ARG A 337 -22.73 3.07 16.05
C ARG A 337 -22.00 2.57 14.81
N LEU A 338 -22.51 2.84 13.61
CA LEU A 338 -21.89 2.41 12.35
C LEU A 338 -20.47 3.00 12.16
N ALA A 339 -20.25 4.26 12.55
CA ALA A 339 -18.92 4.86 12.52
C ALA A 339 -17.94 4.16 13.49
N VAL A 340 -18.41 3.81 14.69
CA VAL A 340 -17.66 3.04 15.69
C VAL A 340 -17.33 1.63 15.17
N LEU A 341 -18.29 0.91 14.57
CA LEU A 341 -18.05 -0.42 14.00
C LEU A 341 -16.97 -0.42 12.91
N LEU A 342 -16.96 0.58 12.01
CA LEU A 342 -15.89 0.75 11.03
C LEU A 342 -14.54 1.04 11.70
N GLN A 343 -14.52 1.97 12.67
CA GLN A 343 -13.29 2.36 13.37
C GLN A 343 -12.64 1.20 14.13
N HIS A 344 -13.44 0.26 14.65
CA HIS A 344 -13.00 -0.92 15.38
C HIS A 344 -12.93 -2.21 14.53
N TRP A 345 -13.07 -2.12 13.20
CA TRP A 345 -13.01 -3.26 12.28
C TRP A 345 -13.99 -4.40 12.62
N GLN A 346 -15.12 -4.10 13.27
CA GLN A 346 -16.11 -5.08 13.72
C GLN A 346 -17.05 -5.48 12.56
N VAL A 347 -16.49 -6.22 11.60
CA VAL A 347 -17.18 -6.67 10.38
C VAL A 347 -18.43 -7.47 10.72
N ASP A 348 -18.37 -8.42 11.66
CA ASP A 348 -19.52 -9.28 11.97
C ASP A 348 -20.71 -8.52 12.60
N GLU A 349 -20.44 -7.50 13.42
CA GLU A 349 -21.50 -6.60 13.92
C GLU A 349 -22.04 -5.67 12.82
N LEU A 350 -21.18 -5.22 11.90
CA LEU A 350 -21.64 -4.48 10.71
C LEU A 350 -22.50 -5.36 9.80
N LEU A 351 -22.23 -6.67 9.72
CA LEU A 351 -23.05 -7.65 9.01
C LEU A 351 -24.36 -7.95 9.74
N ARG A 352 -24.37 -7.95 11.08
CA ARG A 352 -25.59 -8.12 11.90
C ARG A 352 -26.51 -6.90 11.98
N SER A 353 -26.05 -5.69 11.63
CA SER A 353 -26.90 -4.49 11.71
C SER A 353 -28.18 -4.62 10.86
N GLU A 354 -29.29 -4.06 11.32
CA GLU A 354 -30.49 -3.94 10.48
C GLU A 354 -30.24 -2.94 9.32
N VAL A 355 -31.06 -3.02 8.27
CA VAL A 355 -31.03 -2.04 7.18
C VAL A 355 -31.68 -0.74 7.68
N PRO A 356 -30.95 0.39 7.75
CA PRO A 356 -31.50 1.63 8.28
C PRO A 356 -32.57 2.21 7.36
N ARG A 357 -33.63 2.79 7.95
CA ARG A 357 -34.66 3.53 7.22
C ARG A 357 -34.25 4.96 6.88
N ASP A 358 -33.29 5.52 7.61
CA ASP A 358 -32.70 6.82 7.27
C ASP A 358 -31.66 6.67 6.15
N GLU A 359 -31.82 7.48 5.11
CA GLU A 359 -30.98 7.54 3.91
C GLU A 359 -29.49 7.78 4.23
N THR A 360 -29.19 8.62 5.23
CA THR A 360 -27.82 8.95 5.64
C THR A 360 -27.16 7.78 6.38
N VAL A 361 -27.90 7.14 7.29
CA VAL A 361 -27.42 5.95 8.02
C VAL A 361 -27.25 4.77 7.06
N ARG A 362 -28.16 4.59 6.08
CA ARG A 362 -28.08 3.59 5.02
C ARG A 362 -26.86 3.79 4.12
N ARG A 363 -26.58 5.03 3.69
CA ARG A 363 -25.35 5.37 2.94
C ARG A 363 -24.08 5.14 3.75
N GLN A 364 -24.09 5.42 5.05
CA GLN A 364 -22.93 5.13 5.91
C GLN A 364 -22.67 3.62 6.00
N LEU A 365 -23.71 2.80 6.14
CA LEU A 365 -23.60 1.34 6.11
C LEU A 365 -23.03 0.83 4.77
N ALA A 366 -23.56 1.32 3.64
CA ALA A 366 -23.05 1.00 2.30
C ALA A 366 -21.57 1.38 2.14
N THR A 367 -21.19 2.58 2.57
CA THR A 367 -19.79 3.05 2.54
C THR A 367 -18.87 2.15 3.37
N ASN A 368 -19.29 1.75 4.56
CA ASN A 368 -18.52 0.86 5.43
C ASN A 368 -18.33 -0.54 4.82
N LEU A 369 -19.40 -1.11 4.25
CA LEU A 369 -19.35 -2.43 3.60
C LEU A 369 -18.46 -2.39 2.34
N CYS A 370 -18.57 -1.35 1.53
CA CYS A 370 -17.69 -1.15 0.36
C CYS A 370 -16.22 -1.05 0.78
N TYR A 371 -15.90 -0.36 1.88
CA TYR A 371 -14.53 -0.31 2.41
C TYR A 371 -14.01 -1.70 2.80
N PHE A 372 -14.81 -2.55 3.45
CA PHE A 372 -14.39 -3.89 3.83
C PHE A 372 -14.26 -4.84 2.62
N VAL A 373 -15.10 -4.70 1.59
CA VAL A 373 -14.95 -5.41 0.31
C VAL A 373 -13.64 -5.01 -0.38
N ASP A 374 -13.36 -3.70 -0.48
CA ASP A 374 -12.10 -3.17 -1.04
C ASP A 374 -10.85 -3.60 -0.25
N ARG A 375 -11.01 -4.06 1.00
CA ARG A 375 -9.93 -4.60 1.85
C ARG A 375 -9.75 -6.11 1.77
N GLN A 376 -10.62 -6.85 1.08
CA GLN A 376 -10.61 -8.31 1.01
C GLN A 376 -10.56 -8.97 2.40
N VAL A 377 -11.40 -8.50 3.34
CA VAL A 377 -11.60 -9.17 4.63
C VAL A 377 -12.13 -10.60 4.44
N PRO A 378 -11.96 -11.52 5.40
CA PRO A 378 -12.45 -12.90 5.28
C PRO A 378 -13.95 -12.96 4.90
N GLN A 379 -14.76 -12.10 5.50
CA GLN A 379 -16.20 -11.96 5.23
C GLN A 379 -16.53 -11.09 3.98
N VAL A 380 -15.66 -11.08 2.96
CA VAL A 380 -15.83 -10.24 1.75
C VAL A 380 -17.12 -10.57 0.99
N ARG A 381 -17.54 -11.83 0.98
CA ARG A 381 -18.76 -12.26 0.28
C ARG A 381 -20.02 -11.79 1.00
N GLU A 382 -20.04 -11.89 2.31
CA GLU A 382 -21.06 -11.40 3.22
C GLU A 382 -21.19 -9.87 3.10
N CYS A 383 -20.06 -9.16 3.07
CA CYS A 383 -20.04 -7.70 2.91
C CYS A 383 -20.58 -7.26 1.54
N LEU A 384 -20.22 -7.98 0.47
CA LEU A 384 -20.75 -7.78 -0.88
C LEU A 384 -22.26 -8.05 -0.94
N VAL A 385 -22.69 -9.22 -0.46
CA VAL A 385 -24.10 -9.66 -0.39
C VAL A 385 -24.94 -8.64 0.36
N LYS A 386 -24.44 -8.13 1.49
CA LYS A 386 -25.14 -7.08 2.25
C LYS A 386 -25.14 -5.74 1.52
N LEU A 387 -24.03 -5.33 0.89
CA LEU A 387 -23.93 -4.07 0.14
C LEU A 387 -24.91 -4.03 -1.04
N VAL A 388 -24.98 -5.09 -1.84
CA VAL A 388 -25.97 -5.23 -2.93
C VAL A 388 -27.39 -5.27 -2.36
N GLY A 389 -27.58 -5.94 -1.22
CA GLY A 389 -28.86 -5.96 -0.48
C GLY A 389 -29.31 -4.61 0.10
N LEU A 390 -28.52 -3.53 -0.03
CA LEU A 390 -28.97 -2.16 0.30
C LEU A 390 -29.59 -1.42 -0.90
N GLN A 391 -29.50 -1.97 -2.12
CA GLN A 391 -30.20 -1.42 -3.29
C GLN A 391 -31.69 -1.76 -3.19
N SER A 392 -32.54 -0.74 -3.01
CA SER A 392 -33.99 -0.89 -2.95
C SER A 392 -34.63 -0.60 -4.30
N THR A 393 -35.59 -1.43 -4.72
CA THR A 393 -36.45 -1.14 -5.88
C THR A 393 -37.45 -0.02 -5.62
N ASP A 394 -37.76 0.23 -4.35
CA ASP A 394 -38.84 1.12 -3.92
C ASP A 394 -38.31 2.52 -3.54
N ASP A 395 -37.00 2.64 -3.32
CA ASP A 395 -36.29 3.88 -2.97
C ASP A 395 -34.82 3.80 -3.48
N PRO A 396 -34.57 4.09 -4.78
CA PRO A 396 -33.26 3.94 -5.39
C PRO A 396 -32.28 5.04 -4.96
N ASP A 397 -31.13 4.63 -4.41
CA ASP A 397 -30.13 5.53 -3.86
C ASP A 397 -28.87 5.57 -4.72
N GLN A 398 -28.74 6.64 -5.52
CA GLN A 398 -27.66 6.81 -6.49
C GLN A 398 -26.24 6.65 -5.90
N VAL A 399 -26.05 6.94 -4.61
CA VAL A 399 -24.74 6.75 -3.94
C VAL A 399 -24.46 5.27 -3.69
N ILE A 400 -25.48 4.49 -3.30
CA ILE A 400 -25.35 3.05 -3.07
C ILE A 400 -25.17 2.33 -4.42
N ASP A 401 -25.88 2.75 -5.45
CA ASP A 401 -25.69 2.25 -6.82
C ASP A 401 -24.26 2.48 -7.33
N GLN A 402 -23.68 3.68 -7.10
CA GLN A 402 -22.29 3.98 -7.44
C GLN A 402 -21.27 3.12 -6.67
N LEU A 403 -21.53 2.81 -5.38
CA LEU A 403 -20.68 1.94 -4.58
C LEU A 403 -20.76 0.48 -5.05
N VAL A 404 -21.95 -0.03 -5.36
CA VAL A 404 -22.12 -1.36 -5.96
C VAL A 404 -21.48 -1.41 -7.35
N GLU A 405 -21.62 -0.37 -8.17
CA GLU A 405 -20.98 -0.33 -9.49
C GLU A 405 -19.45 -0.35 -9.37
N HIS A 406 -18.87 0.46 -8.48
CA HIS A 406 -17.42 0.48 -8.19
C HIS A 406 -16.88 -0.90 -7.79
N VAL A 407 -17.58 -1.60 -6.89
CA VAL A 407 -17.24 -2.98 -6.52
C VAL A 407 -17.40 -3.93 -7.70
N SER A 408 -18.47 -3.80 -8.49
CA SER A 408 -18.74 -4.66 -9.65
C SER A 408 -17.67 -4.55 -10.75
N ARG A 409 -17.01 -3.38 -10.87
CA ARG A 409 -15.89 -3.14 -11.81
C ARG A 409 -14.58 -3.83 -11.38
N ARG A 410 -14.52 -4.42 -10.18
CA ARG A 410 -13.32 -5.08 -9.59
C ARG A 410 -13.42 -6.60 -9.47
N GLY A 411 -14.57 -7.18 -9.75
CA GLY A 411 -14.75 -8.64 -9.86
C GLY A 411 -15.15 -9.07 -11.27
N GLU A 412 -15.48 -10.35 -11.41
CA GLU A 412 -15.86 -10.98 -12.66
C GLU A 412 -17.23 -11.66 -12.57
N TRP A 413 -17.98 -11.63 -13.68
CA TRP A 413 -19.22 -12.39 -13.83
C TRP A 413 -18.91 -13.70 -14.57
N LEU A 414 -19.05 -14.82 -13.88
CA LEU A 414 -18.86 -16.16 -14.42
C LEU A 414 -20.22 -16.82 -14.71
N LEU A 415 -20.31 -17.66 -15.73
CA LEU A 415 -21.53 -18.41 -16.02
C LEU A 415 -21.80 -19.42 -14.89
N PHE A 416 -23.02 -19.39 -14.33
CA PHE A 416 -23.40 -20.30 -13.26
C PHE A 416 -23.77 -21.67 -13.85
N ARG A 417 -23.15 -22.75 -13.34
CA ARG A 417 -23.18 -24.07 -13.99
C ARG A 417 -24.09 -25.10 -13.30
N GLU A 418 -24.44 -24.91 -12.03
CA GLU A 418 -25.16 -25.91 -11.22
C GLU A 418 -26.69 -25.87 -11.40
N VAL A 419 -27.13 -25.86 -12.66
CA VAL A 419 -28.55 -25.97 -13.03
C VAL A 419 -28.99 -27.43 -12.92
N SER A 420 -29.85 -27.71 -11.93
CA SER A 420 -30.31 -29.05 -11.56
C SER A 420 -31.51 -29.53 -12.38
N ASP A 421 -32.34 -28.61 -12.91
CA ASP A 421 -33.36 -28.94 -13.91
C ASP A 421 -33.60 -27.77 -14.88
N SER A 422 -33.98 -28.08 -16.12
CA SER A 422 -34.48 -27.14 -17.13
C SER A 422 -35.12 -27.91 -18.28
N ALA A 423 -35.97 -27.25 -19.07
CA ALA A 423 -36.58 -27.82 -20.28
C ALA A 423 -35.62 -27.90 -21.49
N GLY A 424 -34.31 -28.02 -21.23
CA GLY A 424 -33.22 -27.95 -22.20
C GLY A 424 -32.51 -26.60 -22.21
N THR A 425 -31.57 -26.44 -23.14
CA THR A 425 -30.91 -25.17 -23.46
C THR A 425 -31.26 -24.72 -24.88
N HIS A 426 -31.17 -23.42 -25.11
CA HIS A 426 -31.43 -22.78 -26.41
C HIS A 426 -30.33 -21.75 -26.69
N ALA A 427 -29.74 -21.83 -27.88
CA ALA A 427 -28.86 -20.79 -28.39
C ALA A 427 -29.73 -19.68 -29.01
N ALA A 428 -29.65 -18.47 -28.46
CA ALA A 428 -30.30 -17.30 -29.03
C ALA A 428 -29.26 -16.34 -29.61
N ALA A 429 -29.51 -15.90 -30.85
CA ALA A 429 -28.80 -14.79 -31.47
C ALA A 429 -29.01 -13.49 -30.68
N THR A 430 -27.98 -12.62 -30.63
CA THR A 430 -28.11 -11.28 -30.04
C THR A 430 -27.69 -10.20 -31.02
N SER A 431 -28.65 -9.35 -31.41
CA SER A 431 -28.53 -8.36 -32.49
C SER A 431 -27.48 -7.25 -32.31
N LYS A 432 -26.89 -7.10 -31.11
CA LYS A 432 -25.76 -6.17 -30.85
C LYS A 432 -24.76 -6.80 -29.87
N PRO A 433 -23.44 -6.60 -30.03
CA PRO A 433 -22.38 -7.33 -29.31
C PRO A 433 -22.20 -6.84 -27.86
N ARG A 434 -23.05 -7.32 -26.95
CA ARG A 434 -23.01 -6.97 -25.54
C ARG A 434 -21.79 -7.62 -24.85
N PRO A 435 -21.08 -6.93 -23.95
CA PRO A 435 -19.91 -7.49 -23.27
C PRO A 435 -20.29 -8.64 -22.33
N ASN A 436 -19.61 -9.79 -22.48
CA ASN A 436 -19.87 -10.99 -21.69
C ASN A 436 -19.02 -11.08 -20.40
N ASN A 437 -17.92 -10.31 -20.30
CA ASN A 437 -16.96 -10.39 -19.20
C ASN A 437 -16.46 -9.01 -18.72
N ALA A 438 -15.80 -8.97 -17.56
CA ALA A 438 -15.31 -7.74 -16.93
C ALA A 438 -14.27 -6.99 -17.79
N SER A 439 -13.44 -7.72 -18.55
CA SER A 439 -12.46 -7.13 -19.46
C SER A 439 -13.16 -6.37 -20.61
N SER A 440 -14.25 -6.90 -21.17
CA SER A 440 -15.04 -6.21 -22.20
C SER A 440 -15.90 -5.06 -21.63
N LEU A 441 -16.47 -5.22 -20.44
CA LEU A 441 -17.19 -4.13 -19.73
C LEU A 441 -16.27 -2.94 -19.48
N THR A 442 -15.04 -3.19 -19.04
CA THR A 442 -14.03 -2.14 -18.80
C THR A 442 -13.66 -1.40 -20.10
N ARG A 443 -13.52 -2.11 -21.23
CA ARG A 443 -13.25 -1.50 -22.55
C ARG A 443 -14.41 -0.63 -23.02
N TYR A 444 -15.66 -1.07 -22.84
CA TYR A 444 -16.84 -0.24 -23.12
C TYR A 444 -16.89 1.00 -22.21
N ALA A 445 -16.61 0.88 -20.90
CA ALA A 445 -16.57 2.03 -20.00
C ALA A 445 -15.48 3.07 -20.40
N LEU A 446 -14.31 2.61 -20.85
CA LEU A 446 -13.25 3.48 -21.36
C LEU A 446 -13.68 4.27 -22.62
N SER A 447 -14.59 3.74 -23.44
CA SER A 447 -15.07 4.45 -24.64
C SER A 447 -15.74 5.79 -24.35
N GLN A 448 -16.48 5.88 -23.24
CA GLN A 448 -17.14 7.13 -22.82
C GLN A 448 -16.15 8.14 -22.22
N VAL A 449 -15.06 7.67 -21.61
CA VAL A 449 -14.05 8.52 -20.97
C VAL A 449 -13.09 9.15 -21.99
N SER A 450 -12.66 8.40 -23.02
CA SER A 450 -11.63 8.84 -23.97
C SER A 450 -12.07 9.97 -24.92
N ILE A 451 -13.36 10.07 -25.24
CA ILE A 451 -13.84 10.97 -26.32
C ILE A 451 -14.88 12.00 -25.82
N GLY A 452 -15.50 11.78 -24.66
CA GLY A 452 -16.63 12.59 -24.18
C GLY A 452 -17.91 12.46 -25.03
N THR A 453 -17.95 11.53 -25.98
CA THR A 453 -19.11 11.25 -26.82
C THR A 453 -20.11 10.36 -26.09
N ALA A 454 -21.39 10.75 -26.09
CA ALA A 454 -22.46 9.93 -25.51
C ALA A 454 -22.76 8.63 -26.32
N GLN A 455 -22.26 8.52 -27.55
CA GLN A 455 -22.42 7.34 -28.40
C GLN A 455 -21.47 6.22 -27.95
N VAL A 456 -22.05 5.09 -27.55
CA VAL A 456 -21.36 3.82 -27.33
C VAL A 456 -20.93 3.25 -28.70
N PRO A 457 -19.74 2.64 -28.86
CA PRO A 457 -19.33 2.04 -30.12
C PRO A 457 -20.19 0.81 -30.46
N ASP A 458 -20.53 0.67 -31.73
CA ASP A 458 -21.36 -0.44 -32.22
C ASP A 458 -20.62 -1.78 -32.11
N TYR A 459 -19.29 -1.78 -32.34
CA TYR A 459 -18.43 -2.97 -32.26
C TYR A 459 -17.06 -2.67 -31.62
N ILE A 460 -16.50 -3.65 -30.92
CA ILE A 460 -15.11 -3.65 -30.43
C ILE A 460 -14.30 -4.72 -31.17
N LEU A 461 -13.50 -4.29 -32.14
CA LEU A 461 -12.55 -5.15 -32.84
C LEU A 461 -11.39 -5.48 -31.89
N SER A 462 -11.25 -6.73 -31.49
CA SER A 462 -10.16 -7.21 -30.64
C SER A 462 -9.88 -8.70 -30.90
N ASN A 463 -8.63 -9.12 -30.68
CA ASN A 463 -8.09 -10.39 -31.19
C ASN A 463 -8.30 -10.50 -32.72
N TYR A 464 -8.24 -11.70 -33.30
CA TYR A 464 -8.50 -11.95 -34.73
C TYR A 464 -9.99 -11.89 -35.11
N ARG A 465 -10.84 -11.16 -34.36
CA ARG A 465 -12.27 -11.04 -34.69
C ARG A 465 -12.49 -10.17 -35.92
N GLN A 466 -13.41 -10.62 -36.76
CA GLN A 466 -13.94 -9.91 -37.91
C GLN A 466 -15.38 -9.48 -37.61
N VAL A 467 -15.73 -8.28 -38.02
CA VAL A 467 -17.12 -7.81 -38.14
C VAL A 467 -17.53 -7.98 -39.59
N THR A 468 -18.73 -8.52 -39.82
CA THR A 468 -19.33 -8.62 -41.15
C THR A 468 -20.64 -7.85 -41.12
N LEU A 469 -20.80 -6.91 -42.06
CA LEU A 469 -22.07 -6.27 -42.39
C LEU A 469 -22.62 -6.98 -43.62
N ARG A 470 -23.85 -7.47 -43.58
CA ARG A 470 -24.61 -7.82 -44.79
C ARG A 470 -25.64 -6.73 -45.02
N LEU A 471 -25.65 -6.18 -46.23
CA LEU A 471 -26.60 -5.18 -46.66
C LEU A 471 -27.36 -5.75 -47.85
N ASP A 472 -28.68 -5.79 -47.77
CA ASP A 472 -29.55 -6.17 -48.89
C ASP A 472 -30.58 -5.05 -49.10
N GLY A 473 -30.49 -4.36 -50.23
CA GLY A 473 -31.23 -3.10 -50.42
C GLY A 473 -31.40 -2.71 -51.88
N ALA A 474 -32.58 -2.18 -52.22
CA ALA A 474 -32.93 -1.74 -53.57
C ALA A 474 -32.28 -0.39 -53.98
N GLU A 475 -31.61 0.29 -53.04
CA GLU A 475 -30.96 1.59 -53.23
C GLU A 475 -29.55 1.56 -52.62
N SER A 476 -28.63 2.37 -53.15
CA SER A 476 -27.25 2.44 -52.66
C SER A 476 -27.16 3.11 -51.29
N VAL A 477 -26.42 2.50 -50.36
CA VAL A 477 -26.27 2.97 -48.98
C VAL A 477 -24.93 3.68 -48.80
N PRO A 478 -24.91 4.99 -48.50
CA PRO A 478 -23.70 5.69 -48.06
C PRO A 478 -23.45 5.42 -46.56
N LEU A 479 -22.51 4.54 -46.26
CA LEU A 479 -22.01 4.30 -44.89
C LEU A 479 -20.85 5.25 -44.55
N VAL A 480 -20.70 5.54 -43.26
CA VAL A 480 -19.48 6.11 -42.68
C VAL A 480 -19.02 5.25 -41.51
N LEU A 481 -17.89 4.56 -41.70
CA LEU A 481 -17.25 3.71 -40.70
C LEU A 481 -16.30 4.56 -39.86
N GLY A 482 -16.64 4.82 -38.60
CA GLY A 482 -15.78 5.51 -37.64
C GLY A 482 -14.87 4.52 -36.93
N LEU A 483 -13.57 4.56 -37.21
CA LEU A 483 -12.56 3.76 -36.52
C LEU A 483 -11.82 4.60 -35.47
N LEU A 484 -11.77 4.15 -34.22
CA LEU A 484 -11.01 4.82 -33.15
C LEU A 484 -10.14 3.83 -32.38
N LYS A 485 -8.85 4.16 -32.26
CA LYS A 485 -7.88 3.48 -31.38
C LYS A 485 -7.83 4.22 -30.03
N PRO A 486 -8.42 3.70 -28.95
CA PRO A 486 -8.48 4.43 -27.68
C PRO A 486 -7.10 4.57 -27.01
N GLN A 487 -6.86 5.69 -26.33
CA GLN A 487 -5.65 5.93 -25.56
C GLN A 487 -5.72 5.26 -24.18
N VAL A 488 -5.41 3.96 -24.13
CA VAL A 488 -5.18 3.27 -22.85
C VAL A 488 -3.99 3.92 -22.13
N LEU A 489 -4.24 4.44 -20.93
CA LEU A 489 -3.25 5.17 -20.12
C LEU A 489 -1.96 4.37 -19.91
N SER A 490 -0.83 5.06 -19.96
CA SER A 490 0.54 4.59 -19.68
C SER A 490 1.28 3.73 -20.72
N GLN A 491 0.73 3.48 -21.93
CA GLN A 491 1.51 2.88 -23.03
C GLN A 491 1.51 3.70 -24.33
N ALA A 492 2.61 3.64 -25.08
CA ALA A 492 2.69 4.14 -26.45
C ALA A 492 1.96 3.15 -27.38
N SER A 493 0.68 3.42 -27.66
CA SER A 493 -0.21 2.58 -28.48
C SER A 493 0.25 2.60 -29.95
N PRO A 494 0.83 1.52 -30.51
CA PRO A 494 1.40 1.54 -31.87
C PRO A 494 0.34 1.72 -32.96
N THR A 495 0.76 1.87 -34.22
CA THR A 495 -0.10 1.72 -35.39
C THR A 495 -0.92 0.43 -35.28
N LEU A 496 -2.24 0.54 -35.44
CA LEU A 496 -3.10 -0.60 -35.71
C LEU A 496 -3.56 -0.53 -37.16
N ASP A 497 -3.38 -1.63 -37.88
CA ASP A 497 -3.84 -1.80 -39.26
C ASP A 497 -5.22 -2.48 -39.24
N VAL A 498 -6.26 -1.72 -39.57
CA VAL A 498 -7.61 -2.24 -39.77
C VAL A 498 -7.84 -2.43 -41.26
N GLU A 499 -8.36 -3.58 -41.66
CA GLU A 499 -8.71 -3.87 -43.04
C GLU A 499 -10.23 -3.83 -43.22
N ILE A 500 -10.67 -3.21 -44.31
CA ILE A 500 -12.07 -3.09 -44.72
C ILE A 500 -12.19 -3.62 -46.16
N GLN A 501 -13.12 -4.54 -46.41
CA GLN A 501 -13.34 -5.14 -47.72
C GLN A 501 -14.84 -5.11 -48.08
N LEU A 502 -15.17 -4.64 -49.28
CA LEU A 502 -16.50 -4.80 -49.88
C LEU A 502 -16.47 -6.03 -50.79
N ASP A 503 -17.39 -6.98 -50.57
CA ASP A 503 -17.53 -8.24 -51.30
C ASP A 503 -16.21 -9.00 -51.52
N GLN A 504 -15.73 -9.03 -52.77
CA GLN A 504 -14.42 -9.58 -53.17
C GLN A 504 -13.55 -8.51 -53.85
N GLU A 505 -13.82 -7.23 -53.61
CA GLU A 505 -12.93 -6.15 -54.03
C GLU A 505 -11.58 -6.22 -53.29
N SER A 506 -10.59 -5.46 -53.75
CA SER A 506 -9.28 -5.41 -53.08
C SER A 506 -9.41 -4.73 -51.71
N PRO A 507 -9.04 -5.40 -50.60
CA PRO A 507 -9.21 -4.84 -49.26
C PRO A 507 -8.44 -3.53 -49.06
N GLN A 508 -9.11 -2.55 -48.45
CA GLN A 508 -8.50 -1.28 -48.05
C GLN A 508 -7.96 -1.37 -46.61
N THR A 509 -6.66 -1.10 -46.43
CA THR A 509 -6.06 -0.99 -45.10
C THR A 509 -6.06 0.46 -44.59
N VAL A 510 -6.64 0.69 -43.42
CA VAL A 510 -6.64 1.95 -42.69
C VAL A 510 -5.65 1.87 -41.52
N LYS A 511 -4.75 2.85 -41.42
CA LYS A 511 -3.72 2.93 -40.36
C LYS A 511 -4.15 3.86 -39.23
N LEU A 512 -4.28 3.32 -38.03
CA LEU A 512 -4.61 4.07 -36.81
C LEU A 512 -3.31 4.39 -36.04
N ASP A 513 -2.59 5.41 -36.50
CA ASP A 513 -1.33 5.86 -35.90
C ASP A 513 -1.55 6.65 -34.60
N VAL A 514 -2.52 7.56 -34.59
CA VAL A 514 -2.85 8.43 -33.45
C VAL A 514 -3.88 7.74 -32.54
N ALA A 515 -3.79 7.95 -31.22
CA ALA A 515 -4.78 7.46 -30.25
C ALA A 515 -5.83 8.54 -29.96
N ASP A 516 -7.05 8.14 -29.63
CA ASP A 516 -8.26 8.98 -29.43
C ASP A 516 -8.64 9.88 -30.63
N GLN A 517 -7.95 9.76 -31.77
CA GLN A 517 -8.40 10.31 -33.05
C GLN A 517 -9.32 9.31 -33.77
N MET A 518 -10.55 9.74 -34.08
CA MET A 518 -11.45 8.96 -34.94
C MET A 518 -11.08 9.18 -36.40
N VAL A 519 -10.89 8.08 -37.14
CA VAL A 519 -10.74 8.05 -38.59
C VAL A 519 -12.09 7.63 -39.17
N GLN A 520 -12.77 8.55 -39.85
CA GLN A 520 -14.01 8.27 -40.57
C GLN A 520 -13.67 7.83 -42.01
N LEU A 521 -14.12 6.63 -42.39
CA LEU A 521 -14.04 6.13 -43.76
C LEU A 521 -15.45 6.13 -44.38
N PRO A 522 -15.76 7.01 -45.36
CA PRO A 522 -16.97 6.91 -46.14
C PRO A 522 -16.89 5.71 -47.10
N LEU A 523 -17.96 4.93 -47.18
CA LEU A 523 -18.08 3.72 -47.99
C LEU A 523 -19.48 3.68 -48.62
N VAL A 524 -19.57 3.83 -49.95
CA VAL A 524 -20.85 3.71 -50.66
C VAL A 524 -21.04 2.25 -51.05
N VAL A 525 -21.98 1.58 -50.40
CA VAL A 525 -22.43 0.23 -50.75
C VAL A 525 -23.44 0.36 -51.90
N PRO A 526 -23.29 -0.35 -53.04
CA PRO A 526 -24.25 -0.28 -54.13
C PRO A 526 -25.64 -0.83 -53.78
N ALA A 527 -26.59 -0.68 -54.70
CA ALA A 527 -27.89 -1.35 -54.61
C ALA A 527 -27.75 -2.83 -55.00
N GLY A 528 -28.21 -3.74 -54.14
CA GLY A 528 -28.03 -5.18 -54.25
C GLY A 528 -27.78 -5.83 -52.89
N SER A 529 -27.35 -7.08 -52.92
CA SER A 529 -26.93 -7.86 -51.75
C SER A 529 -25.40 -7.83 -51.64
N HIS A 530 -24.87 -7.18 -50.62
CA HIS A 530 -23.44 -6.86 -50.45
C HIS A 530 -22.93 -7.22 -49.05
N GLN A 531 -21.64 -7.51 -48.93
CA GLN A 531 -20.97 -7.82 -47.68
C GLN A 531 -19.80 -6.86 -47.43
N VAL A 532 -19.82 -6.11 -46.31
CA VAL A 532 -18.66 -5.33 -45.84
C VAL A 532 -17.99 -6.04 -44.68
N GLN A 533 -16.75 -6.49 -44.87
CA GLN A 533 -15.93 -7.14 -43.86
C GLN A 533 -15.00 -6.10 -43.22
N VAL A 534 -14.85 -6.12 -41.89
CA VAL A 534 -13.93 -5.26 -41.14
C VAL A 534 -13.13 -6.11 -40.14
N ARG A 535 -11.80 -6.16 -40.27
CA ARG A 535 -10.93 -7.02 -39.43
C ARG A 535 -9.66 -6.32 -38.99
N LEU A 536 -9.11 -6.73 -37.85
CA LEU A 536 -7.85 -6.21 -37.31
C LEU A 536 -6.69 -7.11 -37.77
N LEU A 537 -5.76 -6.59 -38.58
CA LEU A 537 -4.68 -7.41 -39.18
C LEU A 537 -3.56 -7.74 -38.19
N ASN A 538 -3.28 -6.83 -37.27
CA ASN A 538 -2.19 -6.94 -36.30
C ASN A 538 -2.72 -6.93 -34.84
N PRO A 539 -3.52 -7.93 -34.43
CA PRO A 539 -4.09 -7.97 -33.09
C PRO A 539 -3.05 -8.40 -32.03
N PHE A 540 -3.07 -7.73 -30.88
CA PHE A 540 -2.26 -8.07 -29.71
C PHE A 540 -3.10 -7.97 -28.44
N ALA A 541 -2.79 -8.78 -27.44
CA ALA A 541 -3.47 -8.74 -26.14
C ALA A 541 -3.46 -7.31 -25.56
N GLY A 542 -4.62 -6.87 -25.05
CA GLY A 542 -4.81 -5.51 -24.52
C GLY A 542 -5.03 -4.40 -25.57
N ARG A 543 -4.96 -4.69 -26.88
CA ARG A 543 -5.25 -3.71 -27.94
C ARG A 543 -6.57 -4.02 -28.64
N TYR A 544 -7.29 -2.97 -29.00
CA TYR A 544 -8.61 -3.02 -29.59
C TYR A 544 -8.90 -1.73 -30.37
N VAL A 545 -9.87 -1.79 -31.28
CA VAL A 545 -10.39 -0.65 -32.05
C VAL A 545 -11.89 -0.58 -31.85
N PHE A 546 -12.40 0.61 -31.56
CA PHE A 546 -13.83 0.88 -31.60
C PHE A 546 -14.26 1.16 -33.04
N LEU A 547 -15.29 0.45 -33.48
CA LEU A 547 -15.94 0.61 -34.78
C LEU A 547 -17.35 1.18 -34.54
N TYR A 548 -17.58 2.35 -35.13
CA TYR A 548 -18.87 3.03 -35.21
C TYR A 548 -19.40 2.94 -36.64
N ILE A 549 -20.70 2.76 -36.83
CA ILE A 549 -21.32 2.56 -38.15
C ILE A 549 -22.50 3.50 -38.29
N ASN A 550 -22.47 4.36 -39.30
CA ASN A 550 -23.49 5.39 -39.51
C ASN A 550 -23.95 5.41 -40.98
N GLU A 551 -25.23 5.66 -41.23
CA GLU A 551 -25.78 6.03 -42.54
C GLU A 551 -25.63 7.55 -42.72
N GLN A 552 -25.12 7.99 -43.88
CA GLN A 552 -25.08 9.41 -44.23
C GLN A 552 -26.36 9.80 -44.97
N GLN A 553 -27.23 10.53 -44.30
CA GLN A 553 -28.50 11.01 -44.87
C GLN A 553 -28.26 12.08 -45.95
N ALA A 554 -29.28 12.34 -46.77
CA ALA A 554 -29.18 13.22 -47.94
C ALA A 554 -28.92 14.72 -47.61
N ASP A 555 -29.09 15.12 -46.35
CA ASP A 555 -28.71 16.43 -45.80
C ASP A 555 -27.27 16.47 -45.26
N GLY A 556 -26.57 15.34 -45.29
CA GLY A 556 -25.22 15.14 -44.75
C GLY A 556 -25.17 14.68 -43.30
N LEU A 557 -26.31 14.51 -42.62
CA LEU A 557 -26.38 14.05 -41.23
C LEU A 557 -25.92 12.59 -41.11
N LEU A 558 -25.07 12.30 -40.12
CA LEU A 558 -24.73 10.92 -39.76
C LEU A 558 -25.75 10.39 -38.75
N VAL A 559 -26.42 9.29 -39.10
CA VAL A 559 -27.39 8.58 -38.24
C VAL A 559 -26.83 7.20 -37.93
N ALA A 560 -26.85 6.78 -36.65
CA ALA A 560 -26.35 5.47 -36.25
C ALA A 560 -27.06 4.33 -36.99
N TRP A 561 -26.30 3.32 -37.43
CA TRP A 561 -26.81 2.22 -38.25
C TRP A 561 -27.58 1.21 -37.40
N ASP A 562 -28.91 1.22 -37.53
CA ASP A 562 -29.82 0.35 -36.75
C ASP A 562 -30.39 -0.84 -37.54
N LYS A 563 -29.93 -1.05 -38.80
CA LYS A 563 -30.31 -2.22 -39.60
C LYS A 563 -29.44 -3.42 -39.20
N GLN A 564 -30.02 -4.62 -39.22
CA GLN A 564 -29.41 -5.86 -38.70
C GLN A 564 -28.03 -6.16 -39.31
N VAL A 565 -27.11 -6.68 -38.49
CA VAL A 565 -25.70 -6.92 -38.84
C VAL A 565 -25.29 -8.35 -38.49
N ASP A 566 -24.97 -9.15 -39.50
CA ASP A 566 -24.43 -10.50 -39.36
C ASP A 566 -22.94 -10.51 -38.98
N VAL A 567 -22.63 -9.99 -37.78
CA VAL A 567 -21.42 -10.45 -37.07
C VAL A 567 -21.65 -11.88 -36.62
N ASP A 568 -20.62 -12.73 -36.70
CA ASP A 568 -20.60 -14.11 -36.16
C ASP A 568 -21.45 -14.16 -34.88
N GLU A 569 -22.64 -14.75 -34.99
CA GLU A 569 -23.65 -14.58 -33.96
C GLU A 569 -23.09 -15.13 -32.66
N SER A 570 -22.98 -14.27 -31.63
CA SER A 570 -22.59 -14.73 -30.31
C SER A 570 -23.78 -15.47 -29.70
N GLU A 571 -24.01 -16.69 -30.17
CA GLU A 571 -25.03 -17.63 -29.71
C GLU A 571 -24.96 -17.71 -28.19
N ARG A 572 -25.87 -17.00 -27.53
CA ARG A 572 -25.94 -17.03 -26.08
C ARG A 572 -26.77 -18.23 -25.71
N THR A 573 -26.15 -19.21 -25.04
CA THR A 573 -26.87 -20.32 -24.44
C THR A 573 -27.70 -19.82 -23.26
N TYR A 574 -29.01 -20.04 -23.31
CA TYR A 574 -29.96 -19.84 -22.23
C TYR A 574 -30.56 -21.19 -21.82
N HIS A 575 -30.93 -21.34 -20.55
CA HIS A 575 -31.77 -22.45 -20.08
C HIS A 575 -33.24 -22.14 -20.35
N VAL A 576 -33.99 -23.15 -20.79
CA VAL A 576 -35.41 -23.02 -21.12
C VAL A 576 -36.23 -23.33 -19.86
N ALA A 577 -37.06 -22.39 -19.42
CA ALA A 577 -38.18 -22.66 -18.52
C ALA A 577 -39.44 -22.99 -19.33
N LYS A 578 -40.20 -24.00 -18.92
CA LYS A 578 -41.58 -24.29 -19.36
C LYS A 578 -42.52 -24.39 -18.16
N ARG A 579 -43.83 -24.31 -18.38
CA ARG A 579 -44.85 -24.26 -17.29
C ARG A 579 -44.89 -25.55 -16.47
N ASP A 580 -44.55 -26.68 -17.09
CA ASP A 580 -44.38 -28.01 -16.51
C ASP A 580 -42.96 -28.27 -15.98
N ARG A 581 -41.96 -27.55 -16.51
CA ARG A 581 -40.53 -27.76 -16.21
C ARG A 581 -39.76 -26.43 -16.12
N PRO A 582 -39.79 -25.73 -14.97
CA PRO A 582 -39.06 -24.49 -14.75
C PRO A 582 -37.54 -24.73 -14.69
N VAL A 583 -36.74 -23.66 -14.77
CA VAL A 583 -35.29 -23.78 -14.52
C VAL A 583 -35.07 -23.84 -13.01
N LYS A 584 -34.44 -24.91 -12.52
CA LYS A 584 -34.05 -25.10 -11.12
C LYS A 584 -32.54 -25.16 -10.98
N PHE A 585 -32.00 -24.58 -9.92
CA PHE A 585 -30.58 -24.65 -9.59
C PHE A 585 -30.36 -24.52 -8.09
N PHE A 586 -29.24 -25.03 -7.59
CA PHE A 586 -28.81 -24.77 -6.21
C PHE A 586 -27.74 -23.70 -6.21
N ALA A 587 -27.79 -22.77 -5.25
CA ALA A 587 -26.76 -21.77 -5.05
C ALA A 587 -26.28 -21.79 -3.59
N ASP A 588 -24.96 -21.85 -3.39
CA ASP A 588 -24.33 -21.80 -2.07
C ASP A 588 -23.99 -20.34 -1.74
N GLY A 589 -24.83 -19.72 -0.91
CA GLY A 589 -24.58 -18.37 -0.40
C GLY A 589 -23.53 -18.36 0.73
N PRO A 590 -22.94 -17.18 1.04
CA PRO A 590 -23.31 -15.88 0.50
C PRO A 590 -22.72 -15.64 -0.89
N THR A 591 -23.59 -15.31 -1.86
CA THR A 591 -23.15 -14.99 -3.22
C THR A 591 -24.11 -14.04 -3.95
N TRP A 592 -23.58 -13.29 -4.93
CA TRP A 592 -24.31 -12.36 -5.79
C TRP A 592 -24.50 -12.98 -7.17
N LEU A 593 -25.75 -13.24 -7.54
CA LEU A 593 -26.15 -13.78 -8.83
C LEU A 593 -26.78 -12.71 -9.72
N ARG A 594 -26.75 -12.98 -11.02
CA ARG A 594 -27.38 -12.21 -12.08
C ARG A 594 -28.14 -13.15 -12.99
N VAL A 595 -29.43 -12.89 -13.17
CA VAL A 595 -30.32 -13.66 -14.03
C VAL A 595 -30.75 -12.75 -15.18
N GLU A 596 -30.29 -13.10 -16.39
CA GLU A 596 -30.72 -12.44 -17.63
C GLU A 596 -31.85 -13.27 -18.26
N GLN A 597 -33.04 -12.70 -18.34
CA GLN A 597 -34.18 -13.23 -19.07
C GLN A 597 -34.19 -12.67 -20.49
N PHE A 598 -34.38 -13.52 -21.50
CA PHE A 598 -34.53 -13.12 -22.90
C PHE A 598 -35.93 -13.46 -23.43
N ASP A 599 -36.55 -12.53 -24.15
CA ASP A 599 -37.96 -12.58 -24.57
C ASP A 599 -38.16 -12.55 -26.11
N GLY A 600 -37.10 -12.81 -26.87
CA GLY A 600 -37.11 -12.76 -28.34
C GLY A 600 -36.60 -11.44 -28.94
N GLY A 601 -36.19 -10.48 -28.11
CA GLY A 601 -35.45 -9.29 -28.58
C GLY A 601 -34.89 -8.41 -27.45
N ASN A 602 -35.57 -8.35 -26.32
CA ASN A 602 -35.13 -7.64 -25.12
C ASN A 602 -34.41 -8.59 -24.16
N LEU A 603 -33.73 -7.99 -23.18
CA LEU A 603 -33.00 -8.71 -22.14
C LEU A 603 -33.31 -8.08 -20.79
N HIS A 604 -34.19 -8.71 -20.02
CA HIS A 604 -34.56 -8.26 -18.68
C HIS A 604 -33.54 -8.83 -17.69
N ARG A 605 -32.71 -7.95 -17.12
CA ARG A 605 -31.70 -8.33 -16.13
C ARG A 605 -32.25 -8.09 -14.73
N ARG A 606 -32.18 -9.11 -13.87
CA ARG A 606 -32.35 -8.98 -12.42
C ARG A 606 -31.13 -9.53 -11.71
N ASP A 607 -30.72 -8.84 -10.67
CA ASP A 607 -29.67 -9.32 -9.77
C ASP A 607 -30.32 -9.92 -8.52
N LEU A 608 -29.75 -11.02 -8.02
CA LEU A 608 -30.29 -11.81 -6.92
C LEU A 608 -29.20 -12.01 -5.87
N VAL A 609 -29.55 -11.78 -4.60
CA VAL A 609 -28.64 -11.93 -3.47
C VAL A 609 -28.98 -13.21 -2.72
N VAL A 610 -28.08 -14.20 -2.78
CA VAL A 610 -28.25 -15.48 -2.07
C VAL A 610 -27.59 -15.39 -0.70
N GLN A 611 -28.39 -15.51 0.36
CA GLN A 611 -27.94 -15.48 1.75
C GLN A 611 -27.21 -16.78 2.13
N SER A 612 -26.40 -16.74 3.19
CA SER A 612 -25.53 -17.84 3.61
C SER A 612 -26.21 -19.21 3.69
N GLY A 613 -25.58 -20.24 3.09
CA GLY A 613 -26.10 -21.60 2.98
C GLY A 613 -26.65 -21.96 1.60
N ARG A 614 -26.94 -23.24 1.39
CA ARG A 614 -27.40 -23.80 0.11
C ARG A 614 -28.90 -23.58 -0.09
N GLN A 615 -29.29 -22.89 -1.16
CA GLN A 615 -30.69 -22.57 -1.47
C GLN A 615 -31.10 -23.14 -2.84
N GLU A 616 -32.30 -23.72 -2.94
CA GLU A 616 -32.89 -24.10 -4.23
C GLU A 616 -33.61 -22.88 -4.84
N MET A 617 -33.18 -22.48 -6.03
CA MET A 617 -33.74 -21.37 -6.78
C MET A 617 -34.56 -21.92 -7.96
N THR A 618 -35.77 -21.38 -8.18
CA THR A 618 -36.65 -21.78 -9.28
C THR A 618 -37.03 -20.56 -10.13
N LEU A 619 -36.79 -20.63 -11.44
CA LEU A 619 -37.17 -19.62 -12.43
C LEU A 619 -38.29 -20.16 -13.31
N SER A 620 -39.51 -19.73 -13.03
CA SER A 620 -40.72 -20.07 -13.79
C SER A 620 -40.80 -19.30 -15.12
N VAL A 621 -41.69 -19.75 -16.02
CA VAL A 621 -42.08 -19.01 -17.23
C VAL A 621 -42.71 -17.66 -16.84
N ALA A 622 -42.43 -16.61 -17.61
CA ALA A 622 -43.02 -15.30 -17.42
C ALA A 622 -44.53 -15.29 -17.78
N THR A 623 -45.27 -14.29 -17.30
CA THR A 623 -46.74 -14.29 -17.32
C THR A 623 -47.30 -13.99 -18.71
N GLY A 624 -47.45 -15.04 -19.51
CA GLY A 624 -48.05 -15.01 -20.85
C GLY A 624 -47.42 -16.06 -21.76
N ASP A 625 -46.13 -16.30 -21.61
CA ASP A 625 -45.33 -17.12 -22.53
C ASP A 625 -45.58 -18.62 -22.36
N ASP A 626 -45.27 -19.40 -23.40
CA ASP A 626 -45.19 -20.86 -23.32
C ASP A 626 -43.83 -21.36 -22.83
N HIS A 627 -42.77 -20.56 -23.02
CA HIS A 627 -41.43 -20.80 -22.49
C HIS A 627 -40.69 -19.48 -22.28
N THR A 628 -39.71 -19.45 -21.39
CA THR A 628 -38.87 -18.26 -21.11
C THR A 628 -37.42 -18.68 -21.03
N LEU A 629 -36.51 -17.85 -21.55
CA LEU A 629 -35.08 -18.15 -21.66
C LEU A 629 -34.28 -17.43 -20.57
N TYR A 630 -33.50 -18.17 -19.78
CA TYR A 630 -32.73 -17.64 -18.64
C TYR A 630 -31.23 -17.99 -18.71
N ARG A 631 -30.35 -16.99 -18.60
CA ARG A 631 -28.90 -17.16 -18.40
C ARG A 631 -28.56 -16.69 -16.99
N ILE A 632 -27.93 -17.56 -16.20
CA ILE A 632 -27.57 -17.30 -14.81
C ILE A 632 -26.06 -17.07 -14.74
N SER A 633 -25.62 -16.09 -13.97
CA SER A 633 -24.21 -15.80 -13.75
C SER A 633 -23.96 -15.45 -12.28
N GLU A 634 -22.75 -15.72 -11.80
CA GLU A 634 -22.32 -15.44 -10.44
C GLU A 634 -21.17 -14.45 -10.46
N PHE A 635 -21.21 -13.47 -9.55
CA PHE A 635 -20.11 -12.54 -9.36
C PHE A 635 -19.06 -13.13 -8.42
N LYS A 636 -17.82 -13.25 -8.89
CA LYS A 636 -16.66 -13.58 -8.06
C LYS A 636 -15.78 -12.35 -7.88
N PHE A 637 -15.31 -12.15 -6.65
CA PHE A 637 -14.40 -11.07 -6.28
C PHE A 637 -13.06 -11.67 -5.88
N GLY A 638 -11.96 -11.26 -6.54
CA GLY A 638 -10.59 -11.71 -6.21
C GLY A 638 -10.24 -13.17 -6.55
N SER A 639 -10.95 -13.82 -7.46
CA SER A 639 -10.89 -15.27 -7.72
C SER A 639 -9.80 -15.77 -8.69
N GLY A 640 -9.03 -14.89 -9.33
CA GLY A 640 -8.12 -15.28 -10.41
C GLY A 640 -6.67 -14.89 -10.19
N ASP A 641 -5.75 -15.72 -10.70
CA ASP A 641 -4.31 -15.43 -10.92
C ASP A 641 -4.07 -14.29 -11.97
N VAL A 642 -5.08 -13.48 -12.25
CA VAL A 642 -5.02 -12.36 -13.18
C VAL A 642 -4.37 -11.19 -12.45
N THR A 643 -3.09 -10.96 -12.74
CA THR A 643 -2.37 -9.76 -12.28
C THR A 643 -3.17 -8.52 -12.71
N PRO A 644 -3.63 -7.64 -11.78
CA PRO A 644 -4.39 -6.47 -12.18
C PRO A 644 -3.51 -5.57 -13.05
N PRO A 645 -4.04 -4.97 -14.12
CA PRO A 645 -3.27 -4.02 -14.93
C PRO A 645 -2.82 -2.86 -14.04
N LEU A 646 -1.50 -2.73 -13.88
CA LEU A 646 -0.87 -1.71 -13.03
C LEU A 646 -1.02 -0.32 -13.64
N TYR A 647 -2.19 0.29 -13.45
CA TYR A 647 -2.48 1.66 -13.81
C TYR A 647 -1.57 2.62 -13.03
N ARG A 648 -0.46 3.05 -13.66
CA ARG A 648 0.38 4.13 -13.14
C ARG A 648 -0.40 5.43 -13.18
N ALA A 649 -0.66 6.02 -12.00
CA ALA A 649 -1.15 7.39 -11.90
C ALA A 649 -0.07 8.37 -12.39
N GLY A 650 -0.24 8.88 -13.61
CA GLY A 650 0.63 9.92 -14.17
C GLY A 650 0.36 11.27 -13.51
N ILE A 651 1.40 11.88 -12.93
CA ILE A 651 1.29 13.21 -12.31
C ILE A 651 1.01 14.26 -13.40
N ALA A 652 0.03 15.14 -13.16
CA ALA A 652 -0.32 16.21 -14.08
C ALA A 652 0.84 17.19 -14.30
N SER A 653 1.05 17.62 -15.55
CA SER A 653 2.21 18.43 -15.93
C SER A 653 2.17 19.85 -15.31
N PRO A 654 3.20 20.28 -14.57
CA PRO A 654 3.25 21.65 -14.02
C PRO A 654 3.58 22.69 -15.10
N PRO A 655 3.07 23.94 -14.98
CA PRO A 655 3.27 24.99 -15.97
C PRO A 655 4.71 25.53 -15.98
N GLN A 656 5.26 25.76 -17.17
CA GLN A 656 6.62 26.28 -17.33
C GLN A 656 6.69 27.81 -17.24
N ARG A 657 7.61 28.34 -16.43
CA ARG A 657 8.62 29.37 -16.80
C ARG A 657 9.44 29.84 -15.59
N PHE A 658 10.75 29.62 -15.63
CA PHE A 658 11.73 30.58 -15.08
C PHE A 658 13.03 30.47 -15.90
N ARG A 659 13.64 31.61 -16.24
CA ARG A 659 14.81 31.70 -17.14
C ARG A 659 16.00 32.25 -16.35
N TRP A 660 17.08 31.46 -16.24
CA TRP A 660 18.35 31.95 -15.69
C TRP A 660 19.09 32.79 -16.73
N LEU A 661 19.76 33.85 -16.25
CA LEU A 661 20.75 34.60 -17.02
C LEU A 661 22.14 34.02 -16.74
N THR A 662 22.87 33.67 -17.80
CA THR A 662 24.28 33.28 -17.72
C THR A 662 25.18 34.49 -17.96
N GLY A 663 26.12 34.74 -17.04
CA GLY A 663 27.22 35.69 -17.22
C GLY A 663 28.53 34.92 -17.42
N THR A 664 29.21 35.14 -18.55
CA THR A 664 30.39 34.36 -18.96
C THR A 664 31.71 34.95 -18.46
N SER A 665 32.73 34.09 -18.37
CA SER A 665 34.07 34.43 -17.91
C SER A 665 34.91 35.21 -18.93
N THR A 666 35.94 35.93 -18.45
CA THR A 666 37.09 36.34 -19.27
C THR A 666 38.42 36.19 -18.50
N ARG A 667 39.51 36.04 -19.26
CA ARG A 667 40.84 35.54 -18.83
C ARG A 667 41.74 36.66 -18.25
N GLY A 668 42.83 36.33 -17.53
CA GLY A 668 43.87 37.34 -17.25
C GLY A 668 45.03 37.07 -16.28
N THR A 669 45.68 35.90 -16.31
CA THR A 669 47.15 35.64 -16.09
C THR A 669 48.04 36.48 -15.12
N CYS A 670 49.01 35.76 -14.50
CA CYS A 670 50.33 36.18 -13.96
C CYS A 670 50.55 36.16 -12.42
N LEU A 671 51.77 35.76 -12.07
CA LEU A 671 52.46 35.63 -10.76
C LEU A 671 53.87 36.28 -10.93
N PRO A 672 54.76 36.43 -9.91
CA PRO A 672 54.67 36.08 -8.49
C PRO A 672 54.94 37.32 -7.55
N PRO A 673 55.88 37.36 -6.58
CA PRO A 673 55.52 37.24 -5.15
C PRO A 673 56.06 38.35 -4.21
N LEU A 674 55.46 38.50 -3.02
CA LEU A 674 56.14 38.57 -1.70
C LEU A 674 55.17 38.90 -0.55
N ALA A 675 55.60 38.62 0.69
CA ALA A 675 54.79 38.68 1.90
C ALA A 675 54.72 40.07 2.55
N ARG A 676 53.60 40.35 3.25
CA ARG A 676 53.59 40.70 4.69
C ARG A 676 52.17 40.79 5.29
N GLN A 677 52.13 40.55 6.62
CA GLN A 677 51.15 40.99 7.62
C GLN A 677 49.64 40.84 7.31
N VAL A 678 48.99 39.94 8.06
CA VAL A 678 47.53 39.92 8.26
C VAL A 678 47.24 40.49 9.65
N GLU A 679 46.52 41.61 9.70
CA GLU A 679 45.80 42.04 10.91
C GLU A 679 44.31 41.71 10.74
N PRO A 680 43.68 40.95 11.66
CA PRO A 680 42.26 40.62 11.57
C PRO A 680 41.41 41.75 12.17
N GLN A 681 40.88 42.65 11.33
CA GLN A 681 39.84 43.58 11.79
C GLN A 681 38.53 42.85 12.09
N THR A 682 38.11 42.88 13.35
CA THR A 682 36.84 42.33 13.83
C THR A 682 35.68 43.27 13.53
N GLN A 683 34.92 42.98 12.48
CA GLN A 683 33.59 43.58 12.31
C GLN A 683 32.53 42.74 13.02
N LEU A 684 31.89 43.30 14.05
CA LEU A 684 30.71 42.70 14.67
C LEU A 684 29.53 42.79 13.70
N VAL A 685 29.00 41.64 13.29
CA VAL A 685 27.67 41.56 12.65
C VAL A 685 26.62 41.63 13.76
N SER A 686 25.94 42.76 13.87
CA SER A 686 24.82 42.94 14.80
C SER A 686 23.61 42.13 14.35
N TRP A 687 23.19 41.14 15.15
CA TRP A 687 21.98 40.37 14.89
C TRP A 687 20.74 41.23 15.15
N GLY A 688 20.01 41.58 14.09
CA GLY A 688 18.67 42.16 14.20
C GLY A 688 17.65 41.14 14.71
N PRO A 689 16.53 41.57 15.33
CA PRO A 689 15.50 40.67 15.83
C PRO A 689 14.84 39.88 14.69
N LEU A 690 14.77 38.55 14.82
CA LEU A 690 14.03 37.71 13.88
C LEU A 690 12.51 37.85 14.10
N GLU A 691 11.83 38.46 13.12
CA GLU A 691 10.38 38.41 12.96
C GLU A 691 9.91 36.97 12.68
N LEU A 692 9.47 36.26 13.73
CA LEU A 692 8.92 34.89 13.67
C LEU A 692 7.53 34.79 12.99
N SER A 693 7.06 35.87 12.37
CA SER A 693 5.67 36.11 11.95
C SER A 693 5.34 35.60 10.53
N SER A 694 6.34 35.42 9.67
CA SER A 694 6.16 35.32 8.21
C SER A 694 6.08 33.90 7.63
N LEU A 695 6.33 32.85 8.43
CA LEU A 695 6.29 31.46 7.99
C LEU A 695 4.86 30.89 7.94
N ARG A 696 4.14 31.14 6.83
CA ARG A 696 2.90 30.41 6.52
C ARG A 696 3.21 28.92 6.24
N PRO A 697 2.43 27.96 6.78
CA PRO A 697 2.48 26.57 6.32
C PRO A 697 1.81 26.44 4.94
N ALA A 698 2.17 25.40 4.20
CA ALA A 698 1.40 24.95 3.04
C ALA A 698 0.33 23.95 3.53
N ASP A 699 -0.93 24.39 3.57
CA ASP A 699 -2.08 23.54 3.92
C ASP A 699 -2.58 22.77 2.69
N GLU A 700 -1.78 21.81 2.21
CA GLU A 700 -2.24 20.83 1.21
C GLU A 700 -2.88 19.59 1.86
N PRO A 701 -3.94 19.01 1.27
CA PRO A 701 -4.58 17.82 1.80
C PRO A 701 -3.65 16.61 1.69
N ALA A 702 -3.33 16.03 2.84
CA ALA A 702 -2.43 14.89 2.97
C ALA A 702 -3.01 13.59 2.36
N HIS A 703 -2.78 13.35 1.08
CA HIS A 703 -2.99 12.05 0.46
C HIS A 703 -2.24 10.94 1.23
N LEU A 704 -2.95 9.89 1.63
CA LEU A 704 -2.36 8.70 2.23
C LEU A 704 -1.87 7.78 1.11
N ILE A 705 -0.60 7.95 0.72
CA ILE A 705 0.10 6.93 -0.07
C ILE A 705 0.23 5.69 0.82
N GLY A 706 -0.45 4.61 0.44
CA GLY A 706 -0.26 3.31 1.06
C GLY A 706 1.03 2.70 0.55
N ASN A 707 2.09 2.71 1.37
CA ASN A 707 3.32 2.00 1.06
C ASN A 707 3.04 0.49 1.05
N VAL A 708 2.92 -0.09 -0.14
CA VAL A 708 2.97 -1.54 -0.32
C VAL A 708 4.40 -2.00 -0.02
N ASP A 709 4.54 -3.05 0.78
CA ASP A 709 5.84 -3.46 1.30
C ASP A 709 6.65 -4.17 0.20
N ALA A 710 7.73 -3.54 -0.26
CA ALA A 710 8.62 -4.09 -1.28
C ALA A 710 9.66 -5.07 -0.69
N ILE A 711 9.75 -5.16 0.63
CA ILE A 711 10.66 -6.06 1.35
C ILE A 711 9.89 -7.36 1.66
N PRO A 712 10.37 -8.54 1.26
CA PRO A 712 9.68 -9.81 1.55
C PRO A 712 9.66 -10.07 3.07
N LEU A 713 8.55 -10.61 3.56
CA LEU A 713 8.26 -10.77 5.00
C LEU A 713 9.40 -11.41 5.81
N GLY A 714 10.15 -12.36 5.23
CA GLY A 714 11.30 -13.00 5.88
C GLY A 714 12.47 -12.08 6.22
N GLN A 715 12.62 -10.92 5.57
CA GLN A 715 13.65 -9.93 5.91
C GLN A 715 13.22 -8.98 7.04
N GLN A 716 11.97 -9.03 7.53
CA GLN A 716 11.55 -8.15 8.63
C GLN A 716 12.32 -8.43 9.93
N GLU A 717 12.87 -9.62 10.10
CA GLU A 717 13.58 -10.05 11.32
C GLU A 717 14.98 -9.44 11.51
N ASP A 718 15.61 -8.92 10.44
CA ASP A 718 17.02 -8.47 10.44
C ASP A 718 17.32 -7.16 11.21
N GLY A 719 16.27 -6.39 11.55
CA GLY A 719 16.38 -5.10 12.25
C GLY A 719 17.23 -4.04 11.54
N THR A 720 17.77 -3.10 12.33
CA THR A 720 18.74 -2.08 11.91
C THR A 720 19.94 -2.11 12.86
N TRP A 721 21.14 -2.28 12.32
CA TRP A 721 22.39 -2.12 13.07
C TRP A 721 22.87 -0.66 13.05
N GLY A 722 23.55 -0.22 14.10
CA GLY A 722 24.19 1.09 14.20
C GLY A 722 25.58 0.99 14.81
N ILE A 723 26.52 1.75 14.27
CA ILE A 723 27.89 1.88 14.79
C ILE A 723 28.15 3.37 15.01
N GLY A 724 28.53 3.77 16.22
CA GLY A 724 28.71 5.17 16.57
C GLY A 724 29.94 5.45 17.41
N VAL A 725 30.41 6.69 17.32
CA VAL A 725 31.50 7.24 18.13
C VAL A 725 31.10 8.61 18.66
N GLY A 726 31.46 8.93 19.89
CA GLY A 726 31.15 10.23 20.49
C GLY A 726 32.13 10.68 21.57
N ALA A 727 32.14 11.98 21.82
CA ALA A 727 32.92 12.62 22.87
C ALA A 727 31.99 13.21 23.94
N PHE A 728 32.30 12.94 25.20
CA PHE A 728 31.43 13.21 26.34
C PHE A 728 32.18 14.02 27.40
N GLN A 729 31.57 15.10 27.88
CA GLN A 729 31.88 15.72 29.17
C GLN A 729 30.64 15.60 30.06
N ARG A 730 30.70 14.74 31.07
CA ARG A 730 29.58 14.40 31.95
C ARG A 730 29.82 14.83 33.39
N ARG A 731 28.77 15.38 33.99
CA ARG A 731 28.55 15.39 35.45
C ARG A 731 27.21 14.70 35.73
N ALA A 732 27.06 14.19 36.94
CA ALA A 732 25.81 13.63 37.49
C ALA A 732 24.77 14.73 37.77
N VAL A 733 24.38 15.49 36.73
CA VAL A 733 23.56 16.71 36.84
C VAL A 733 22.14 16.46 37.35
N GLU A 734 21.69 15.21 37.39
CA GLU A 734 20.35 14.84 37.84
C GLU A 734 20.31 14.24 39.25
N GLU A 735 21.47 14.04 39.88
CA GLU A 735 21.63 13.27 41.13
C GLU A 735 21.80 14.15 42.37
N GLY A 736 21.56 15.46 42.27
CA GLY A 736 21.62 16.43 43.39
C GLY A 736 23.02 16.72 43.96
N LEU A 737 23.96 15.78 43.88
CA LEU A 737 25.26 15.79 44.57
C LEU A 737 26.06 17.09 44.46
N LEU A 738 26.70 17.49 45.57
CA LEU A 738 27.54 18.68 45.67
C LEU A 738 29.01 18.32 45.42
N GLY A 739 29.53 18.77 44.27
CA GLY A 739 30.96 18.68 43.94
C GLY A 739 31.35 17.38 43.23
N GLY A 740 32.20 17.53 42.21
CA GLY A 740 32.74 16.44 41.41
C GLY A 740 33.37 16.98 40.14
N SER A 741 34.52 16.43 39.75
CA SER A 741 35.15 16.75 38.47
C SER A 741 34.23 16.36 37.31
N ALA A 742 34.22 17.16 36.23
CA ALA A 742 33.59 16.74 34.99
C ALA A 742 34.32 15.52 34.45
N GLU A 743 33.63 14.40 34.35
CA GLU A 743 34.12 13.18 33.72
C GLU A 743 34.25 13.43 32.22
N ARG A 744 35.35 12.99 31.63
CA ARG A 744 35.59 13.11 30.18
C ARG A 744 35.95 11.75 29.61
N PHE A 745 35.32 11.40 28.49
CA PHE A 745 35.57 10.15 27.80
C PHE A 745 35.19 10.21 26.33
N GLN A 746 35.83 9.35 25.54
CA GLN A 746 35.39 8.96 24.22
C GLN A 746 34.62 7.64 24.34
N GLN A 747 33.52 7.49 23.59
CA GLN A 747 32.70 6.26 23.60
C GLN A 747 32.56 5.73 22.19
N THR A 748 32.91 4.46 21.99
CA THR A 748 32.49 3.67 20.84
C THR A 748 31.23 2.88 21.22
N MET A 749 30.28 2.80 20.30
CA MET A 749 28.96 2.23 20.51
C MET A 749 28.60 1.32 19.34
N ILE A 750 28.05 0.14 19.63
CA ILE A 750 27.35 -0.70 18.65
C ILE A 750 25.91 -0.85 19.15
N SER A 751 24.95 -0.74 18.26
CA SER A 751 23.53 -0.89 18.57
C SER A 751 22.80 -1.76 17.55
N TYR A 752 21.76 -2.44 18.02
CA TYR A 752 20.77 -3.14 17.21
C TYR A 752 19.39 -2.62 17.62
N GLU A 753 18.60 -2.11 16.68
CA GLU A 753 17.22 -1.63 16.90
C GLU A 753 16.23 -2.37 15.99
N GLN A 754 15.09 -2.79 16.52
CA GLN A 754 14.06 -3.53 15.81
C GLN A 754 12.66 -3.17 16.32
N PHE A 755 11.72 -2.92 15.40
CA PHE A 755 10.32 -2.71 15.71
C PHE A 755 9.47 -3.68 14.90
N ASP A 756 8.68 -4.48 15.61
CA ASP A 756 7.71 -5.42 15.07
C ASP A 756 6.31 -4.77 15.18
N PRO A 757 5.82 -4.07 14.13
CA PRO A 757 4.56 -3.33 14.18
C PRO A 757 3.33 -4.24 14.32
N TRP A 758 3.42 -5.52 13.93
CA TRP A 758 2.32 -6.47 14.04
C TRP A 758 2.06 -6.89 15.49
N ARG A 759 3.12 -6.91 16.32
CA ARG A 759 3.05 -7.25 17.76
C ARG A 759 3.20 -6.03 18.68
N ASP A 760 3.13 -4.81 18.12
CA ASP A 760 3.50 -3.52 18.76
C ASP A 760 4.71 -3.64 19.70
N ARG A 761 5.80 -4.24 19.20
CA ARG A 761 6.94 -4.67 20.01
C ARG A 761 8.26 -4.06 19.52
N TYR A 762 8.83 -3.20 20.35
CA TYR A 762 10.15 -2.59 20.17
C TYR A 762 11.23 -3.31 20.99
N ARG A 763 12.42 -3.45 20.41
CA ARG A 763 13.64 -3.93 21.07
C ARG A 763 14.85 -3.12 20.58
N ARG A 764 15.75 -2.81 21.49
CA ARG A 764 17.02 -2.13 21.26
C ARG A 764 18.08 -2.72 22.17
N VAL A 765 19.22 -3.10 21.62
CA VAL A 765 20.42 -3.49 22.38
C VAL A 765 21.52 -2.51 22.03
N GLN A 766 22.27 -2.04 23.02
CA GLN A 766 23.44 -1.17 22.83
C GLN A 766 24.61 -1.69 23.67
N GLY A 767 25.77 -1.89 23.02
CA GLY A 767 27.05 -2.15 23.69
C GLY A 767 27.95 -0.92 23.59
N TYR A 768 28.66 -0.60 24.67
CA TYR A 768 29.52 0.57 24.79
C TYR A 768 30.93 0.18 25.25
N LEU A 769 31.95 0.82 24.67
CA LEU A 769 33.32 0.85 25.18
C LEU A 769 33.72 2.31 25.37
N ARG A 770 34.19 2.66 26.58
CA ARG A 770 34.58 4.04 26.93
C ARG A 770 36.07 4.13 27.23
N LEU A 771 36.76 5.06 26.59
CA LEU A 771 38.14 5.46 26.89
C LEU A 771 38.09 6.77 27.69
N ARG A 772 38.54 6.74 28.94
CA ARG A 772 38.27 7.78 29.95
C ARG A 772 39.53 8.58 30.26
N ASP A 773 39.44 9.91 30.32
CA ASP A 773 40.59 10.80 30.59
C ASP A 773 41.23 10.54 31.97
N ALA A 774 40.42 10.10 32.95
CA ALA A 774 40.80 10.01 34.35
C ALA A 774 40.98 8.58 34.88
N SER A 775 40.76 7.53 34.07
CA SER A 775 40.77 6.15 34.56
C SER A 775 41.03 5.10 33.47
N SER A 776 41.08 3.83 33.88
CA SER A 776 40.90 2.68 33.00
C SER A 776 39.59 2.77 32.18
N PRO A 777 39.52 2.07 31.02
CA PRO A 777 38.30 1.92 30.24
C PRO A 777 37.15 1.25 31.01
N SER A 778 35.92 1.61 30.66
CA SER A 778 34.71 0.91 31.11
C SER A 778 33.93 0.33 29.92
N PHE A 779 33.22 -0.76 30.18
CA PHE A 779 32.31 -1.43 29.25
C PHE A 779 30.88 -1.34 29.78
N GLY A 780 29.89 -1.35 28.88
CA GLY A 780 28.51 -1.49 29.29
C GLY A 780 27.59 -2.06 28.21
N VAL A 781 26.47 -2.60 28.65
CA VAL A 781 25.35 -3.03 27.80
C VAL A 781 24.07 -2.37 28.33
N VAL A 782 23.26 -1.83 27.44
CA VAL A 782 21.88 -1.41 27.71
C VAL A 782 20.94 -2.16 26.77
N TYR A 783 19.81 -2.60 27.28
CA TYR A 783 18.69 -3.09 26.49
C TYR A 783 17.44 -2.29 26.84
N ASP A 784 16.85 -1.67 25.82
CA ASP A 784 15.56 -1.01 25.91
C ASP A 784 14.53 -1.79 25.10
N GLY A 785 13.29 -1.81 25.57
CA GLY A 785 12.20 -2.40 24.83
C GLY A 785 10.86 -1.89 25.32
N TRP A 786 9.86 -2.00 24.45
CA TRP A 786 8.49 -1.63 24.75
C TRP A 786 7.56 -2.61 24.05
N ARG A 787 6.46 -2.96 24.71
CA ARG A 787 5.35 -3.73 24.13
C ARG A 787 3.99 -3.18 24.57
N SER A 788 2.97 -3.35 23.76
CA SER A 788 1.58 -3.25 24.22
C SER A 788 1.31 -4.30 25.32
N LEU A 789 0.39 -3.99 26.23
CA LEU A 789 -0.04 -4.94 27.26
C LEU A 789 -0.97 -6.03 26.69
N ALA A 790 -1.59 -5.81 25.53
CA ALA A 790 -2.31 -6.87 24.81
C ALA A 790 -1.36 -7.98 24.33
N SER A 791 -0.21 -7.61 23.75
CA SER A 791 0.82 -8.56 23.27
C SER A 791 1.58 -9.30 24.39
N LEU A 792 1.08 -9.24 25.63
CA LEU A 792 1.54 -10.00 26.78
C LEU A 792 0.61 -11.19 27.10
N PHE A 793 -0.62 -11.16 26.58
CA PHE A 793 -1.65 -12.20 26.74
C PHE A 793 -1.97 -12.92 25.41
N ASP A 794 -1.52 -12.36 24.28
CA ASP A 794 -1.49 -12.97 22.93
C ASP A 794 -0.62 -14.26 22.92
N GLY A 795 -1.21 -15.34 23.43
CA GLY A 795 -0.54 -16.57 23.87
C GLY A 795 -0.95 -17.82 23.10
N ASP A 796 -1.11 -17.69 21.78
CA ASP A 796 -1.39 -18.80 20.83
C ASP A 796 -2.68 -19.60 21.15
N SER A 797 -3.62 -18.97 21.87
CA SER A 797 -4.91 -19.52 22.32
C SER A 797 -5.97 -19.60 21.20
N THR A 798 -5.56 -20.12 20.04
CA THR A 798 -6.29 -20.16 18.76
C THR A 798 -7.57 -21.02 18.71
N GLN A 799 -8.24 -21.29 19.85
CA GLN A 799 -9.30 -22.32 19.91
C GLN A 799 -10.37 -22.25 21.02
N ASN A 800 -10.65 -21.12 21.71
CA ASN A 800 -11.77 -21.06 22.67
C ASN A 800 -12.55 -19.73 22.70
N ASP A 801 -13.78 -19.75 22.19
CA ASP A 801 -14.74 -18.62 22.20
C ASP A 801 -15.24 -18.28 23.62
N THR A 802 -14.46 -17.49 24.37
CA THR A 802 -14.88 -16.92 25.66
C THR A 802 -14.59 -15.42 25.74
N PRO A 803 -15.32 -14.62 26.56
CA PRO A 803 -15.44 -13.17 26.31
C PRO A 803 -14.27 -12.33 26.85
N GLU A 804 -13.15 -12.30 26.11
CA GLU A 804 -11.94 -11.53 26.45
C GLU A 804 -12.09 -9.99 26.30
N THR A 805 -13.15 -9.55 25.61
CA THR A 805 -13.48 -8.17 25.21
C THR A 805 -13.25 -7.04 26.23
N LEU A 806 -13.40 -7.30 27.53
CA LEU A 806 -13.17 -6.31 28.59
C LEU A 806 -11.69 -6.15 28.98
N ILE A 807 -10.90 -7.22 28.87
CA ILE A 807 -9.46 -7.19 29.17
C ILE A 807 -8.72 -6.58 27.98
N GLU A 808 -9.01 -7.03 26.75
CA GLU A 808 -8.40 -6.52 25.52
C GLU A 808 -8.55 -4.99 25.38
N HIS A 809 -9.78 -4.48 25.49
CA HIS A 809 -10.05 -3.05 25.30
C HIS A 809 -9.33 -2.16 26.32
N TRP A 810 -8.98 -2.70 27.49
CA TRP A 810 -8.11 -2.05 28.46
C TRP A 810 -6.62 -2.22 28.12
N THR A 811 -6.15 -3.43 27.82
CA THR A 811 -4.72 -3.76 27.67
C THR A 811 -4.08 -3.22 26.40
N GLU A 812 -4.80 -3.16 25.27
CA GLU A 812 -4.36 -2.57 23.99
C GLU A 812 -3.65 -1.22 24.16
N LYS A 813 -4.21 -0.39 25.04
CA LYS A 813 -3.89 1.04 25.19
C LYS A 813 -2.82 1.29 26.26
N TRP A 814 -2.40 0.26 26.99
CA TRP A 814 -1.30 0.33 27.94
C TRP A 814 -0.01 -0.21 27.32
N HIS A 815 1.10 0.37 27.75
CA HIS A 815 2.42 0.19 27.17
C HIS A 815 3.43 -0.07 28.28
N VAL A 816 4.03 -1.26 28.28
CA VAL A 816 5.08 -1.66 29.21
C VAL A 816 6.42 -1.39 28.54
N HIS A 817 7.14 -0.41 29.07
CA HIS A 817 8.51 -0.09 28.73
C HIS A 817 9.44 -0.78 29.73
N ASN A 818 10.51 -1.39 29.24
CA ASN A 818 11.54 -2.03 30.06
C ASN A 818 12.92 -1.56 29.58
N SER A 819 13.72 -1.05 30.51
CA SER A 819 15.13 -0.73 30.28
C SER A 819 15.96 -1.53 31.27
N PHE A 820 17.03 -2.18 30.81
CA PHE A 820 17.98 -2.94 31.63
C PHE A 820 19.40 -2.51 31.26
N PHE A 821 20.29 -2.41 32.24
CA PHE A 821 21.67 -2.00 32.04
C PHE A 821 22.65 -2.84 32.86
N GLY A 822 23.86 -3.00 32.34
CA GLY A 822 25.00 -3.55 33.06
C GLY A 822 26.27 -2.78 32.66
N TYR A 823 27.07 -2.35 33.63
CA TYR A 823 28.34 -1.65 33.43
C TYR A 823 29.44 -2.32 34.24
N ALA A 824 30.67 -2.34 33.71
CA ALA A 824 31.84 -2.90 34.37
C ALA A 824 33.12 -2.10 34.08
N GLN A 825 34.03 -2.05 35.05
CA GLN A 825 35.32 -1.36 34.99
C GLN A 825 36.30 -2.04 35.95
N THR A 826 37.61 -1.95 35.70
CA THR A 826 38.67 -2.21 36.69
C THR A 826 39.37 -0.90 37.03
N PRO A 827 38.89 -0.09 38.01
CA PRO A 827 39.39 1.26 38.23
C PRO A 827 40.87 1.28 38.64
N VAL A 828 41.56 2.36 38.29
CA VAL A 828 42.97 2.59 38.65
C VAL A 828 43.09 3.58 39.79
N ASP A 829 44.23 3.54 40.48
CA ASP A 829 44.57 4.40 41.61
C ASP A 829 43.55 4.30 42.78
N PRO A 830 43.40 3.09 43.40
CA PRO A 830 42.70 2.93 44.66
C PRO A 830 43.39 3.72 45.79
N LEU A 831 42.63 4.02 46.85
CA LEU A 831 43.14 4.69 48.03
C LEU A 831 44.12 3.78 48.80
N PRO A 832 45.12 4.34 49.51
CA PRO A 832 46.09 3.53 50.26
C PRO A 832 45.42 2.59 51.26
N GLY A 833 45.66 1.29 51.11
CA GLY A 833 45.04 0.23 51.92
C GLY A 833 43.95 -0.57 51.21
N TYR A 834 43.59 -0.22 49.97
CA TYR A 834 42.64 -0.95 49.13
C TYR A 834 43.33 -1.52 47.88
N ASP A 835 43.02 -2.77 47.53
CA ASP A 835 43.38 -3.37 46.24
C ASP A 835 42.42 -2.93 45.13
N ALA A 836 42.87 -2.95 43.87
CA ALA A 836 42.04 -2.61 42.73
C ALA A 836 41.18 -3.80 42.29
N SER A 837 39.86 -3.70 42.48
CA SER A 837 38.86 -4.70 42.11
C SER A 837 38.20 -4.42 40.75
N ALA A 838 37.48 -5.42 40.23
CA ALA A 838 36.56 -5.22 39.12
C ALA A 838 35.22 -4.73 39.68
N GLU A 839 34.91 -3.46 39.40
CA GLU A 839 33.65 -2.83 39.81
C GLU A 839 32.59 -2.94 38.72
N GLY A 840 31.33 -2.93 39.13
CA GLY A 840 30.20 -2.95 38.21
C GLY A 840 28.88 -2.59 38.84
N ALA A 841 27.91 -2.30 37.99
CA ALA A 841 26.52 -2.07 38.37
C ALA A 841 25.60 -2.76 37.38
N PHE A 842 24.51 -3.32 37.88
CA PHE A 842 23.43 -3.89 37.08
C PHE A 842 22.10 -3.33 37.55
N GLY A 843 21.15 -3.10 36.66
CA GLY A 843 19.84 -2.63 37.06
C GLY A 843 18.85 -2.53 35.92
N GLY A 844 17.69 -1.98 36.24
CA GLY A 844 16.66 -1.72 35.26
C GLY A 844 15.53 -0.84 35.75
N ARG A 845 14.64 -0.53 34.82
CA ARG A 845 13.45 0.29 35.00
C ARG A 845 12.30 -0.35 34.23
N LEU A 846 11.21 -0.61 34.92
CA LEU A 846 9.93 -1.03 34.34
C LEU A 846 8.98 0.15 34.43
N ALA A 847 8.31 0.51 33.33
CA ALA A 847 7.35 1.59 33.33
C ALA A 847 6.07 1.25 32.55
N LEU A 848 4.94 1.48 33.19
CA LEU A 848 3.60 1.35 32.64
C LEU A 848 3.11 2.75 32.21
N SER A 849 2.69 2.91 30.96
CA SER A 849 2.16 4.18 30.45
C SER A 849 1.01 3.97 29.47
N ARG A 850 0.18 5.00 29.25
CA ARG A 850 -0.92 4.98 28.29
C ARG A 850 -1.11 6.34 27.65
N ARG A 851 -1.13 6.42 26.31
CA ARG A 851 -1.42 7.68 25.60
C ARG A 851 -2.92 7.94 25.62
N ILE A 852 -3.34 9.07 26.16
CA ILE A 852 -4.76 9.46 26.24
C ILE A 852 -4.96 10.76 25.45
N GLN A 853 -5.62 10.66 24.30
CA GLN A 853 -5.92 11.81 23.45
C GLN A 853 -7.29 12.39 23.81
N PHE A 854 -7.30 13.65 24.25
CA PHE A 854 -8.52 14.36 24.67
C PHE A 854 -8.92 15.51 23.72
N ALA A 855 -8.06 15.87 22.77
CA ALA A 855 -8.45 16.70 21.61
C ALA A 855 -7.60 16.37 20.38
N ARG A 856 -8.03 16.82 19.19
CA ARG A 856 -7.33 16.55 17.90
C ARG A 856 -5.83 16.90 17.87
N ARG A 857 -5.39 17.83 18.74
CA ARG A 857 -3.98 18.24 18.91
C ARG A 857 -3.44 18.12 20.33
N TRP A 858 -4.21 17.56 21.27
CA TRP A 858 -3.82 17.44 22.68
C TRP A 858 -3.96 16.01 23.20
N TYR A 859 -2.92 15.54 23.87
CA TYR A 859 -2.92 14.28 24.61
C TYR A 859 -2.11 14.43 25.90
N HIS A 860 -2.32 13.49 26.82
CA HIS A 860 -1.46 13.28 27.96
C HIS A 860 -0.97 11.83 27.98
N LEU A 861 -0.01 11.54 28.85
CA LEU A 861 0.72 10.27 28.91
C LEU A 861 1.09 10.01 30.38
N PRO A 862 0.12 9.57 31.21
CA PRO A 862 0.40 9.08 32.55
C PRO A 862 1.39 7.92 32.46
N GLN A 863 2.37 7.94 33.35
CA GLN A 863 3.43 6.95 33.45
C GLN A 863 3.77 6.68 34.93
N LEU A 864 3.56 5.44 35.34
CA LEU A 864 4.10 4.85 36.58
C LEU A 864 5.40 4.11 36.21
N ALA A 865 6.47 4.31 36.98
CA ALA A 865 7.71 3.54 36.79
C ALA A 865 8.31 3.08 38.11
N TYR A 866 8.91 1.89 38.09
CA TYR A 866 9.73 1.34 39.15
C TYR A 866 11.15 1.13 38.61
N SER A 867 12.16 1.55 39.37
CA SER A 867 13.57 1.38 39.00
C SER A 867 14.33 0.69 40.14
N ALA A 868 15.22 -0.23 39.80
CA ALA A 868 16.06 -0.97 40.75
C ALA A 868 17.49 -1.13 40.22
N ARG A 869 18.51 -1.07 41.10
CA ARG A 869 19.92 -1.30 40.77
C ARG A 869 20.67 -2.03 41.89
N TRP A 870 21.66 -2.80 41.49
CA TRP A 870 22.69 -3.42 42.31
C TRP A 870 24.06 -2.85 41.91
N LEU A 871 24.94 -2.63 42.89
CA LEU A 871 26.29 -2.09 42.74
C LEU A 871 27.29 -3.07 43.38
N SER A 872 28.52 -3.16 42.86
CA SER A 872 29.62 -3.91 43.50
C SER A 872 30.13 -3.25 44.78
N ILE A 873 29.95 -1.93 44.91
CA ILE A 873 30.43 -1.11 46.02
C ILE A 873 29.34 -0.20 46.59
N ASP A 874 29.29 -0.13 47.92
CA ASP A 874 28.40 0.75 48.68
C ASP A 874 29.03 2.13 48.95
N GLU A 875 30.37 2.16 49.07
CA GLU A 875 31.22 3.34 49.21
C GLU A 875 32.42 3.22 48.25
N THR A 876 32.99 4.34 47.78
CA THR A 876 34.10 4.30 46.82
C THR A 876 35.48 4.31 47.50
N SER A 877 36.26 3.25 47.25
CA SER A 877 37.65 3.09 47.66
C SER A 877 38.65 3.78 46.70
N TYR A 878 38.17 4.62 45.78
CA TYR A 878 38.97 5.24 44.72
C TYR A 878 38.86 6.78 44.75
N LEU A 879 39.81 7.46 44.10
CA LEU A 879 39.75 8.92 43.98
C LEU A 879 38.50 9.38 43.15
N PRO A 880 37.97 10.60 43.38
CA PRO A 880 36.84 11.12 42.62
C PRO A 880 37.07 11.10 41.11
N GLY A 881 36.10 10.56 40.36
CA GLY A 881 36.15 10.41 38.90
C GLY A 881 36.89 9.17 38.38
N ARG A 882 37.54 8.37 39.25
CA ARG A 882 38.19 7.11 38.83
C ARG A 882 37.20 6.01 38.47
N VAL A 883 36.08 5.93 39.17
CA VAL A 883 34.97 5.02 38.84
C VAL A 883 34.02 5.70 37.84
N ASP A 884 33.43 4.92 36.93
CA ASP A 884 32.38 5.39 36.03
C ASP A 884 31.14 5.86 36.81
N GLN A 885 30.66 7.08 36.52
CA GLN A 885 29.42 7.59 37.11
C GLN A 885 28.20 6.71 36.79
N ASP A 886 28.25 5.83 35.78
CA ASP A 886 27.21 4.81 35.58
C ASP A 886 27.29 3.65 36.58
N ILE A 887 28.50 3.28 37.02
CA ILE A 887 28.77 2.23 38.01
C ILE A 887 28.51 2.74 39.43
N PHE A 888 29.07 3.89 39.82
CA PHE A 888 28.95 4.38 41.19
C PHE A 888 28.87 5.90 41.28
N THR A 889 27.93 6.36 42.10
CA THR A 889 27.94 7.70 42.73
C THR A 889 27.37 7.57 44.15
N PRO A 890 27.70 8.50 45.09
CA PRO A 890 27.09 8.52 46.43
C PRO A 890 25.55 8.65 46.46
N PHE A 891 24.94 9.14 45.38
CA PHE A 891 23.49 9.14 45.21
C PHE A 891 22.99 7.74 44.81
N LYS A 892 23.67 7.06 43.89
CA LYS A 892 23.28 5.70 43.46
C LYS A 892 23.35 4.66 44.57
N SER A 893 24.25 4.78 45.53
CA SER A 893 24.37 3.84 46.66
C SER A 893 23.29 4.01 47.73
N THR A 894 22.63 5.18 47.78
CA THR A 894 21.50 5.51 48.67
C THR A 894 20.14 5.58 47.96
N HIS A 895 20.12 5.39 46.63
CA HIS A 895 18.92 5.41 45.80
C HIS A 895 18.92 4.17 44.86
N ARG A 896 19.00 2.97 45.44
CA ARG A 896 19.00 1.68 44.72
C ARG A 896 17.64 1.35 44.15
N THR A 897 16.57 1.72 44.85
CA THR A 897 15.18 1.55 44.45
C THR A 897 14.48 2.91 44.34
N SER A 898 13.54 3.05 43.41
CA SER A 898 12.68 4.24 43.31
C SER A 898 11.39 3.96 42.55
N LEU A 899 10.30 4.58 43.01
CA LEU A 899 9.03 4.69 42.32
C LEU A 899 8.92 6.10 41.71
N GLN A 900 8.43 6.21 40.48
CA GLN A 900 8.14 7.49 39.83
C GLN A 900 6.69 7.53 39.36
N LEU A 901 6.00 8.61 39.71
CA LEU A 901 4.72 9.02 39.14
C LEU A 901 4.95 10.22 38.23
N SER A 902 4.40 10.21 37.01
CA SER A 902 4.53 11.31 36.07
C SER A 902 3.40 11.33 35.06
N ASP A 903 3.17 12.48 34.43
CA ASP A 903 2.28 12.60 33.27
C ASP A 903 2.89 13.59 32.27
N THR A 904 2.83 13.29 30.97
CA THR A 904 3.35 14.19 29.91
C THR A 904 2.22 14.76 29.07
N PHE A 905 1.72 15.92 29.45
CA PHE A 905 0.80 16.73 28.65
C PHE A 905 1.52 17.26 27.40
N ALA A 906 0.89 17.16 26.24
CA ALA A 906 1.48 17.55 24.96
C ALA A 906 0.46 18.22 24.03
N PHE A 907 0.90 19.30 23.39
CA PHE A 907 0.18 20.02 22.35
C PHE A 907 0.98 20.00 21.05
N GLU A 908 0.38 19.48 19.99
CA GLU A 908 0.97 19.39 18.65
C GLU A 908 0.26 20.37 17.69
N PRO A 909 0.63 21.67 17.69
CA PRO A 909 0.02 22.68 16.81
C PRO A 909 0.23 22.39 15.32
N SER A 910 1.25 21.61 14.97
CA SER A 910 1.56 21.16 13.62
C SER A 910 2.31 19.83 13.69
N ALA A 911 2.32 19.03 12.61
CA ALA A 911 3.01 17.74 12.59
C ALA A 911 4.55 17.83 12.79
N ALA A 912 5.13 19.04 12.75
CA ALA A 912 6.57 19.30 12.93
C ALA A 912 6.91 20.19 14.15
N ARG A 913 5.96 20.43 15.07
CA ARG A 913 6.18 21.18 16.33
C ARG A 913 5.33 20.61 17.46
N ARG A 914 5.94 20.43 18.64
CA ARG A 914 5.28 19.93 19.87
C ARG A 914 5.69 20.79 21.06
N PHE A 915 4.72 21.33 21.77
CA PHE A 915 4.92 21.85 23.13
C PHE A 915 4.56 20.75 24.14
N TRP A 916 5.29 20.66 25.24
CA TRP A 916 5.03 19.64 26.25
C TRP A 916 5.36 20.08 27.68
N PHE A 917 4.72 19.43 28.64
CA PHE A 917 4.75 19.73 30.06
C PHE A 917 4.62 18.44 30.86
N ARG A 918 5.47 18.27 31.87
CA ARG A 918 5.61 17.05 32.66
C ARG A 918 5.85 17.36 34.14
N PRO A 919 4.81 17.34 35.00
CA PRO A 919 5.01 17.09 36.42
C PRO A 919 5.56 15.66 36.65
N SER A 920 6.38 15.48 37.68
CA SER A 920 6.82 14.17 38.18
C SER A 920 7.06 14.18 39.68
N LEU A 921 6.81 13.06 40.34
CA LEU A 921 7.15 12.78 41.74
C LEU A 921 8.02 11.52 41.78
N TYR A 922 9.05 11.52 42.61
CA TYR A 922 9.97 10.41 42.81
C TYR A 922 9.99 10.03 44.30
N SER A 923 9.85 8.75 44.62
CA SER A 923 9.96 8.24 46.00
C SER A 923 11.41 8.13 46.45
N ASN A 924 11.60 8.06 47.76
CA ASN A 924 12.79 7.48 48.37
C ASN A 924 12.86 5.95 48.15
N GLU A 925 13.92 5.28 48.64
CA GLU A 925 14.10 3.82 48.54
C GLU A 925 12.95 3.01 49.15
N ASP A 926 12.24 3.58 50.13
CA ASP A 926 11.06 3.02 50.79
C ASP A 926 9.82 2.89 49.88
N LEU A 927 9.91 3.39 48.65
CA LEU A 927 8.87 3.42 47.62
C LEU A 927 7.62 4.21 47.99
N ASN A 928 7.69 5.07 49.02
CA ASN A 928 6.54 5.81 49.53
C ASN A 928 6.18 7.02 48.65
N PRO A 929 5.03 7.03 47.95
CA PRO A 929 4.64 8.14 47.09
C PRO A 929 4.17 9.38 47.86
N PHE A 930 3.93 9.26 49.17
CA PHE A 930 3.51 10.35 50.05
C PHE A 930 4.68 11.00 50.80
N ALA A 931 5.88 10.41 50.75
CA ALA A 931 7.13 10.98 51.23
C ALA A 931 8.19 11.00 50.09
N PRO A 932 7.93 11.75 48.99
CA PRO A 932 8.84 11.81 47.86
C PRO A 932 10.21 12.39 48.22
N ASP A 933 11.27 11.86 47.60
CA ASP A 933 12.63 12.43 47.58
C ASP A 933 12.61 13.80 46.87
N HIS A 934 11.99 13.86 45.68
CA HIS A 934 11.81 15.11 44.96
C HIS A 934 10.55 15.17 44.10
N ALA A 935 10.08 16.40 43.92
CA ALA A 935 9.09 16.77 42.92
C ALA A 935 9.78 17.52 41.78
N SER A 936 9.38 17.31 40.53
CA SER A 936 9.91 18.08 39.40
C SER A 936 8.84 18.47 38.39
N LEU A 937 9.13 19.56 37.68
CA LEU A 937 8.29 20.19 36.67
C LEU A 937 9.16 20.49 35.45
N GLN A 938 9.01 19.68 34.41
CA GLN A 938 9.72 19.86 33.15
C GLN A 938 8.77 20.40 32.08
N THR A 939 9.22 21.35 31.27
CA THR A 939 8.50 21.82 30.08
C THR A 939 9.46 22.01 28.94
N GLY A 940 8.99 21.82 27.70
CA GLY A 940 9.84 21.96 26.53
C GLY A 940 9.08 22.17 25.22
N VAL A 941 9.86 22.47 24.20
CA VAL A 941 9.42 22.59 22.81
C VAL A 941 10.32 21.75 21.92
N SER A 942 9.71 20.79 21.23
CA SER A 942 10.34 20.00 20.17
C SER A 942 9.94 20.56 18.80
N ALA A 943 10.85 20.61 17.84
CA ALA A 943 10.58 21.05 16.48
C ALA A 943 11.44 20.32 15.44
N LEU A 944 10.86 20.00 14.26
CA LEU A 944 11.55 19.36 13.14
C LEU A 944 11.81 20.35 11.99
N TRP A 945 12.98 20.96 11.96
CA TRP A 945 13.41 21.87 10.90
C TRP A 945 14.22 21.11 9.83
N ARG A 946 13.62 20.91 8.65
CA ARG A 946 14.16 20.04 7.58
C ARG A 946 14.43 18.62 8.10
N GLN A 947 15.70 18.24 8.24
CA GLN A 947 16.17 16.94 8.75
C GLN A 947 16.74 17.03 10.18
N MET A 948 16.70 18.22 10.79
CA MET A 948 17.19 18.48 12.13
C MET A 948 16.01 18.56 13.10
N GLU A 949 16.01 17.68 14.10
CA GLU A 949 15.17 17.82 15.28
C GLU A 949 15.91 18.67 16.32
N ILE A 950 15.20 19.59 16.95
CA ILE A 950 15.66 20.36 18.12
C ILE A 950 14.61 20.13 19.21
N ASP A 951 15.05 19.84 20.43
CA ASP A 951 14.20 19.91 21.63
C ASP A 951 14.91 20.78 22.68
N VAL A 952 14.22 21.83 23.14
CA VAL A 952 14.69 22.70 24.22
C VAL A 952 13.76 22.49 25.39
N SER A 953 14.28 22.10 26.55
CA SER A 953 13.49 21.92 27.76
C SER A 953 14.14 22.53 29.00
N TYR A 954 13.29 22.93 29.93
CA TYR A 954 13.65 23.46 31.23
C TYR A 954 12.98 22.58 32.29
N ARG A 955 13.76 22.14 33.29
CA ARG A 955 13.31 21.39 34.46
C ARG A 955 13.59 22.21 35.72
N TYR A 956 12.53 22.53 36.45
CA TYR A 956 12.61 22.83 37.87
C TYR A 956 12.46 21.53 38.65
N ALA A 957 13.29 21.31 39.66
CA ALA A 957 13.14 20.19 40.60
C ALA A 957 13.36 20.70 42.02
N ARG A 958 12.50 20.25 42.95
CA ARG A 958 12.61 20.52 44.39
C ARG A 958 12.83 19.20 45.11
N PHE A 959 14.05 19.01 45.58
CA PHE A 959 14.44 17.95 46.50
C PHE A 959 13.95 18.33 47.90
N PHE A 960 13.27 17.41 48.56
CA PHE A 960 12.76 17.60 49.92
C PHE A 960 13.86 17.35 50.96
N SER A 961 13.52 17.52 52.23
CA SER A 961 14.41 17.27 53.36
C SER A 961 14.01 15.99 54.08
N ASP A 962 14.94 15.04 54.18
CA ASP A 962 14.75 13.65 54.55
C ASP A 962 16.03 13.08 55.22
N GLY A 963 16.28 11.76 55.10
CA GLY A 963 17.33 11.05 55.83
C GLY A 963 18.76 11.36 55.36
N ASP A 964 18.97 11.51 54.04
CA ASP A 964 20.25 11.93 53.47
C ASP A 964 20.36 13.46 53.30
N ARG A 965 19.22 14.18 53.31
CA ARG A 965 19.18 15.61 52.97
C ARG A 965 18.62 16.49 54.09
N LEU A 966 19.52 17.04 54.90
CA LEU A 966 19.18 17.95 56.00
C LEU A 966 18.42 19.22 55.60
N VAL A 967 18.51 19.66 54.33
CA VAL A 967 17.89 20.88 53.83
C VAL A 967 17.34 20.64 52.42
N ALA A 968 16.06 20.96 52.22
CA ALA A 968 15.42 20.92 50.91
C ALA A 968 16.11 21.87 49.92
N SER A 969 16.29 21.46 48.67
CA SER A 969 17.03 22.22 47.67
C SER A 969 16.32 22.27 46.32
N ASP A 970 16.48 23.40 45.63
CA ASP A 970 15.93 23.65 44.31
C ASP A 970 17.01 23.49 43.24
N GLN A 971 16.65 22.93 42.08
CA GLN A 971 17.52 22.76 40.92
C GLN A 971 16.82 23.25 39.65
N HIS A 972 17.53 24.07 38.88
CA HIS A 972 17.09 24.70 37.64
C HIS A 972 17.97 24.19 36.48
N LEU A 973 17.51 23.18 35.77
CA LEU A 973 18.22 22.52 34.67
C LEU A 973 17.68 23.00 33.31
N LEU A 974 18.56 23.52 32.45
CA LEU A 974 18.27 23.80 31.04
C LEU A 974 18.91 22.73 30.16
N SER A 975 18.13 22.18 29.22
CA SER A 975 18.55 21.14 28.28
C SER A 975 18.31 21.55 26.84
N LEU A 976 19.30 21.27 25.98
CA LEU A 976 19.21 21.33 24.53
C LEU A 976 19.60 19.96 23.97
N ASP A 977 18.67 19.36 23.24
CA ASP A 977 18.88 18.14 22.45
C ASP A 977 18.74 18.50 20.97
N THR A 978 19.63 17.99 20.11
CA THR A 978 19.58 18.23 18.66
C THR A 978 20.09 17.01 17.91
N THR A 979 19.25 16.49 17.01
CA THR A 979 19.55 15.32 16.16
C THR A 979 19.44 15.73 14.70
N LEU A 980 20.56 15.68 13.97
CA LEU A 980 20.61 15.89 12.52
C LEU A 980 20.80 14.56 11.80
N ASP A 981 19.77 14.10 11.09
CA ASP A 981 19.85 12.89 10.26
C ASP A 981 20.23 13.21 8.81
N ARG A 982 21.22 12.50 8.28
CA ARG A 982 21.63 12.57 6.87
C ARG A 982 21.63 11.19 6.24
N TRP A 983 20.71 11.00 5.30
CA TRP A 983 20.59 9.78 4.51
C TRP A 983 21.65 9.69 3.40
N GLN A 984 22.10 8.47 3.13
CA GLN A 984 22.92 8.12 1.96
C GLN A 984 22.11 7.29 0.96
N HIS A 985 22.60 7.22 -0.29
CA HIS A 985 21.94 6.52 -1.40
C HIS A 985 21.78 5.00 -1.15
N ALA A 986 22.71 4.36 -0.44
CA ALA A 986 22.65 2.93 -0.10
C ALA A 986 21.70 2.61 1.08
N GLY A 987 20.61 3.35 1.25
CA GLY A 987 19.60 3.11 2.30
C GLY A 987 20.09 3.21 3.75
N SER A 988 21.27 3.79 3.99
CA SER A 988 21.89 3.96 5.32
C SER A 988 21.82 5.42 5.78
N ARG A 989 21.91 5.65 7.09
CA ARG A 989 21.69 6.95 7.74
C ARG A 989 22.83 7.31 8.67
N TYR A 990 23.31 8.55 8.60
CA TYR A 990 24.20 9.13 9.60
C TYR A 990 23.38 10.05 10.50
N SER A 991 23.39 9.79 11.82
CA SER A 991 22.88 10.71 12.82
C SER A 991 24.04 11.48 13.43
N LEU A 992 23.90 12.81 13.58
CA LEU A 992 24.72 13.65 14.44
C LEU A 992 23.83 14.09 15.61
N ASP A 993 24.14 13.59 16.80
CA ASP A 993 23.40 13.84 18.03
C ASP A 993 24.22 14.72 18.97
N ILE A 994 23.64 15.85 19.38
CA ILE A 994 24.24 16.85 20.26
C ILE A 994 23.31 17.05 21.46
N ASN A 995 23.83 16.86 22.67
CA ASN A 995 23.13 17.18 23.92
C ASN A 995 23.96 18.17 24.73
N VAL A 996 23.30 19.16 25.32
CA VAL A 996 23.87 20.07 26.33
C VAL A 996 22.88 20.18 27.50
N ARG A 997 23.38 20.01 28.72
CA ARG A 997 22.63 20.11 29.98
C ARG A 997 23.36 21.05 30.93
N HIS A 998 22.69 22.10 31.38
CA HIS A 998 23.28 23.18 32.17
C HIS A 998 22.46 23.45 33.44
N ILE A 999 23.08 23.29 34.62
CA ILE A 999 22.47 23.67 35.90
C ILE A 999 22.71 25.15 36.15
N LEU A 1000 21.64 25.94 36.05
CA LEU A 1000 21.67 27.40 36.17
C LEU A 1000 22.16 27.86 37.56
N ASP A 1001 21.87 27.10 38.61
CA ASP A 1001 22.21 27.44 40.00
C ASP A 1001 23.71 27.28 40.31
N ARG A 1002 24.45 26.57 39.45
CA ARG A 1002 25.86 26.17 39.68
C ARG A 1002 26.81 26.54 38.54
N GLY A 1003 26.28 26.82 37.34
CA GLY A 1003 27.05 26.92 36.11
C GLY A 1003 27.53 25.57 35.55
N ASP A 1004 27.19 24.45 36.19
CA ASP A 1004 27.65 23.12 35.83
C ASP A 1004 27.08 22.69 34.47
N THR A 1005 27.97 22.31 33.55
CA THR A 1005 27.60 21.93 32.18
C THR A 1005 28.09 20.52 31.82
N SER A 1006 27.13 19.65 31.51
CA SER A 1006 27.35 18.41 30.76
C SER A 1006 27.09 18.65 29.27
N ALA A 1007 27.89 18.04 28.41
CA ALA A 1007 27.67 18.07 26.97
C ALA A 1007 28.23 16.81 26.29
N TYR A 1008 27.57 16.33 25.24
CA TYR A 1008 28.11 15.27 24.39
C TYR A 1008 27.75 15.47 22.92
N VAL A 1009 28.62 14.95 22.06
CA VAL A 1009 28.44 14.91 20.60
C VAL A 1009 28.74 13.50 20.13
N THR A 1010 27.78 12.88 19.43
CA THR A 1010 27.88 11.51 18.91
C THR A 1010 27.56 11.50 17.42
N ILE A 1011 28.32 10.74 16.64
CA ILE A 1011 28.04 10.43 15.24
C ILE A 1011 27.75 8.93 15.15
N THR A 1012 26.59 8.55 14.63
CA THR A 1012 26.18 7.14 14.47
C THR A 1012 25.80 6.84 13.03
N HIS A 1013 26.44 5.83 12.43
CA HIS A 1013 26.06 5.27 11.13
C HIS A 1013 25.12 4.08 11.33
N PHE A 1014 23.87 4.23 10.91
CA PHE A 1014 22.84 3.19 10.90
C PHE A 1014 22.84 2.47 9.55
N LEU A 1015 23.12 1.17 9.58
CA LEU A 1015 23.10 0.23 8.47
C LEU A 1015 21.67 -0.26 8.22
N SER A 1016 20.75 0.66 7.98
CA SER A 1016 19.30 0.39 7.90
C SER A 1016 18.84 -0.37 6.66
N ALA A 1017 19.71 -0.68 5.69
CA ALA A 1017 19.36 -1.41 4.47
C ALA A 1017 18.07 -0.93 3.76
N GLY A 1018 17.80 0.39 3.75
CA GLY A 1018 16.60 0.99 3.16
C GLY A 1018 15.37 1.04 4.09
N ARG A 1019 15.40 0.39 5.26
CA ARG A 1019 14.28 0.29 6.22
C ARG A 1019 13.85 1.62 6.85
N GLY A 1020 14.50 2.75 6.55
CA GLY A 1020 14.04 4.07 6.96
C GLY A 1020 14.04 4.24 8.49
N TYR A 1021 12.93 4.76 9.03
CA TYR A 1021 12.67 4.77 10.48
C TYR A 1021 11.81 3.58 10.95
N ARG A 1022 11.60 2.54 10.10
CA ARG A 1022 10.70 1.39 10.38
C ARG A 1022 10.99 0.78 11.75
N ASP A 1023 12.25 0.39 11.96
CA ASP A 1023 12.73 -0.30 13.17
C ASP A 1023 12.73 0.55 14.45
N ARG A 1024 12.44 1.85 14.36
CA ARG A 1024 12.36 2.72 15.55
C ARG A 1024 10.93 2.82 16.05
N ALA A 1025 10.77 2.62 17.37
CA ALA A 1025 9.52 2.88 18.07
C ALA A 1025 8.92 4.25 17.71
N PRO A 1026 7.58 4.34 17.49
CA PRO A 1026 6.88 5.62 17.34
C PRO A 1026 7.05 6.60 18.52
N SER A 1027 7.42 6.09 19.70
CA SER A 1027 7.71 6.87 20.92
C SER A 1027 9.13 7.44 20.97
N GLU A 1028 10.14 6.73 20.42
CA GLU A 1028 11.52 7.23 20.34
C GLU A 1028 11.70 8.29 19.25
N THR A 1029 11.12 8.07 18.07
CA THR A 1029 11.30 8.98 16.93
C THR A 1029 10.23 10.07 16.95
N ARG A 1030 10.51 11.19 17.64
CA ARG A 1030 9.63 12.36 17.55
C ARG A 1030 9.48 12.76 16.08
N PHE A 1031 8.26 13.13 15.70
CA PHE A 1031 7.92 13.51 14.32
C PHE A 1031 8.17 12.43 13.25
N LYS A 1032 8.22 11.13 13.60
CA LYS A 1032 8.45 9.99 12.68
C LYS A 1032 7.81 10.16 11.29
N ARG A 1033 6.50 10.41 11.24
CA ARG A 1033 5.75 10.62 9.97
C ARG A 1033 6.29 11.76 9.11
N GLU A 1034 6.69 12.89 9.72
CA GLU A 1034 7.24 14.04 8.99
C GLU A 1034 8.72 13.87 8.64
N ARG A 1035 9.48 13.08 9.42
CA ARG A 1035 10.83 12.66 9.06
C ARG A 1035 10.78 11.74 7.84
N GLU A 1036 9.98 10.68 7.89
CA GLU A 1036 9.74 9.72 6.79
C GLU A 1036 9.29 10.43 5.50
N ARG A 1037 8.28 11.32 5.60
CA ARG A 1037 7.82 12.20 4.50
C ARG A 1037 8.89 13.08 3.87
N ARG A 1038 10.04 13.28 4.51
CA ARG A 1038 11.17 14.05 3.99
C ARG A 1038 12.33 13.19 3.51
N VAL A 1039 12.31 11.87 3.76
CA VAL A 1039 13.26 10.92 3.18
C VAL A 1039 12.84 10.58 1.75
N PHE A 1040 11.62 10.09 1.55
CA PHE A 1040 11.14 9.61 0.27
C PHE A 1040 11.20 10.64 -0.89
N PRO A 1041 10.80 11.92 -0.76
CA PRO A 1041 10.96 12.89 -1.85
C PRO A 1041 12.43 13.25 -2.13
N LEU A 1042 13.35 13.11 -1.17
CA LEU A 1042 14.78 13.29 -1.45
C LEU A 1042 15.41 12.13 -2.23
N TRP A 1043 14.72 10.99 -2.33
CA TRP A 1043 15.02 9.92 -3.27
C TRP A 1043 14.32 10.15 -4.63
N ALA A 1044 13.06 10.61 -4.63
CA ALA A 1044 12.28 10.83 -5.86
C ALA A 1044 12.63 12.11 -6.66
N GLU A 1045 13.04 13.20 -6.02
CA GLU A 1045 13.30 14.51 -6.67
C GLU A 1045 14.76 14.71 -7.10
N ARG A 1046 15.62 13.68 -7.01
CA ARG A 1046 17.06 13.77 -7.29
C ARG A 1046 17.53 12.85 -8.42
N GLU A 1047 16.75 12.79 -9.48
CA GLU A 1047 17.30 12.53 -10.82
C GLU A 1047 18.46 13.51 -11.11
N PRO A 1048 19.59 13.05 -11.68
CA PRO A 1048 20.63 13.94 -12.18
C PRO A 1048 20.19 14.63 -13.48
N ARG A 1049 20.29 15.97 -13.50
CA ARG A 1049 20.15 16.81 -14.72
C ARG A 1049 21.40 16.78 -15.59
#